data_AF-A0A3P8KI95-F1
#
_entry.id   AF-A0A3P8KI95-F1
#
_cell.length_a   1.000
_cell.length_b   1.000
_cell.length_c   1.000
_cell.angle_alpha   90.00
_cell.angle_beta   90.00
_cell.angle_gamma   90.00
#
_symmetry.space_group_name_H-M   'P 1'
#
loop_
_entity.id
_entity.type
_entity.pdbx_description
1 polymer ?
#
loop_
_entity_poly.entity_id
_entity_poly.type
_entity_poly.pdbx_seq_one_letter_code
_entity_poly.pdbx_strand_id
1 'polypeptide(L)'
;MTTRSWSFRITIAAVAAALTVSVLGGTASADTTVGPAGMTVTPSSAGGAVSDWRAGTVVKLWSNGAVTIPAVTANPGGKLEVRARGDHCWGAPQMAVKRGGVTLGTVAAGLGWSTHTVDLGALTGASPVTIEFSNDYRGWFCDRNLYVASVTVRDGAGPPTTPVPTTPVPTTAPPTTTAPTTVPGTTVPPTTAPPTTTALPTTTVPPTTTTVPTTIAPTTTTPVPTTGCPVNQYQARYFNNTTATGNPVVVQCENAPGGSFTGQPLAGVNADNFSVEYDGVLQFPQTSTYAFSTAVGNVGARVWFDDALVFDKPAPHWSTTSTLRTVSAGQHRVRATFFNTSGIAHFGISFPRATPGAPSNNGNYFAADSFWNQPIPVGARVDPRSAGWISALDARSNGVWVNTSEWTTTVYNAPPGTPTIDVRVTNTNRLLTIPYLPTYRPTNDADHHLAVIDDASGCLYEFQGFNPVLRSAAASASYRAYTGSGGHDPGPGHAGGEFSYLAGLITPQDVESGVIDHALRYAMPGNSPNYVYPGTRSDGTTLGGVPEGTRLQLDPNLDLSRFGLSPFQLMLARALQVYGGFNADHADVFVFYARSTLDGTTYAQPIQQLPDSLVQHLRFLAPTIASQDIYLDRSDDTGCNQQR
;
A
#
# COMPACT_ATOMS: atom_id res chain seq x y z
N MET A 1 -62.98 -12.75 3.88
CA MET A 1 -63.87 -12.10 2.88
C MET A 1 -63.07 -10.92 2.33
N THR A 2 -62.76 -10.72 1.05
CA THR A 2 -63.19 -11.21 -0.27
C THR A 2 -62.12 -10.78 -1.29
N THR A 3 -61.91 -11.55 -2.37
CA THR A 3 -61.67 -11.14 -3.80
C THR A 3 -61.05 -12.33 -4.56
N ARG A 4 -61.85 -13.13 -5.28
CA ARG A 4 -62.20 -13.14 -6.73
C ARG A 4 -61.05 -13.48 -7.70
N SER A 5 -61.16 -14.69 -8.27
CA SER A 5 -60.36 -15.34 -9.32
C SER A 5 -60.95 -15.15 -10.71
N TRP A 6 -60.14 -14.98 -11.76
CA TRP A 6 -60.51 -15.31 -13.15
C TRP A 6 -59.29 -15.86 -13.92
N SER A 7 -59.49 -17.01 -14.57
CA SER A 7 -58.53 -17.72 -15.42
C SER A 7 -58.92 -17.55 -16.89
N PHE A 8 -57.95 -17.43 -17.80
CA PHE A 8 -58.18 -17.62 -19.24
C PHE A 8 -57.02 -18.39 -19.89
N ARG A 9 -57.37 -19.45 -20.62
CA ARG A 9 -56.53 -20.18 -21.56
C ARG A 9 -56.88 -19.72 -22.97
N ILE A 10 -55.92 -19.44 -23.84
CA ILE A 10 -56.13 -19.40 -25.30
C ILE A 10 -54.95 -20.03 -26.03
N THR A 11 -55.31 -20.96 -26.92
CA THR A 11 -54.51 -21.78 -27.83
C THR A 11 -54.12 -20.99 -29.08
N ILE A 12 -52.90 -21.19 -29.59
CA ILE A 12 -52.37 -20.57 -30.83
C ILE A 12 -52.60 -21.53 -32.01
N ALA A 13 -53.13 -21.01 -33.12
CA ALA A 13 -53.15 -21.67 -34.42
C ALA A 13 -52.50 -20.78 -35.49
N ALA A 14 -51.69 -21.40 -36.34
CA ALA A 14 -50.83 -20.77 -37.34
C ALA A 14 -51.55 -20.51 -38.67
N VAL A 15 -51.11 -19.47 -39.40
CA VAL A 15 -51.31 -19.32 -40.85
C VAL A 15 -49.98 -18.89 -41.47
N ALA A 16 -49.57 -19.60 -42.52
CA ALA A 16 -48.41 -19.32 -43.36
C ALA A 16 -48.86 -18.70 -44.70
N ALA A 17 -48.09 -17.77 -45.23
CA ALA A 17 -48.06 -17.42 -46.66
C ALA A 17 -46.63 -17.06 -47.05
N ALA A 18 -46.12 -17.72 -48.09
CA ALA A 18 -44.77 -17.58 -48.63
C ALA A 18 -44.75 -16.61 -49.82
N LEU A 19 -43.64 -15.90 -50.05
CA LEU A 19 -43.04 -15.81 -51.38
C LEU A 19 -41.54 -15.47 -51.32
N THR A 20 -40.83 -16.06 -52.27
CA THR A 20 -39.38 -16.29 -52.45
C THR A 20 -38.58 -15.09 -52.96
N VAL A 21 -37.29 -14.99 -52.60
CA VAL A 21 -36.22 -14.50 -53.50
C VAL A 21 -34.87 -15.21 -53.23
N SER A 22 -34.41 -15.94 -54.26
CA SER A 22 -33.07 -16.39 -54.67
C SER A 22 -31.96 -16.78 -53.67
N VAL A 23 -31.48 -18.01 -53.87
CA VAL A 23 -30.16 -18.51 -53.46
C VAL A 23 -29.07 -17.86 -54.31
N LEU A 24 -28.06 -17.28 -53.67
CA LEU A 24 -26.68 -17.16 -54.17
C LEU A 24 -25.74 -16.83 -52.99
N GLY A 25 -24.69 -17.65 -52.82
CA GLY A 25 -23.49 -17.30 -52.05
C GLY A 25 -23.47 -17.81 -50.61
N GLY A 26 -22.66 -18.83 -50.34
CA GLY A 26 -22.40 -19.34 -48.99
C GLY A 26 -21.87 -18.23 -48.08
N THR A 27 -22.64 -17.92 -47.03
CA THR A 27 -22.22 -17.03 -45.96
C THR A 27 -21.21 -17.75 -45.08
N ALA A 28 -19.99 -17.23 -44.99
CA ALA A 28 -19.04 -17.61 -43.96
C ALA A 28 -19.70 -17.45 -42.58
N SER A 29 -19.74 -18.51 -41.78
CA SER A 29 -20.21 -18.45 -40.39
C SER A 29 -19.20 -17.65 -39.57
N ALA A 30 -19.62 -16.55 -38.97
CA ALA A 30 -18.78 -15.74 -38.10
C ALA A 30 -18.50 -16.50 -36.79
N ASP A 31 -17.32 -16.28 -36.20
CA ASP A 31 -16.98 -16.81 -34.88
C ASP A 31 -18.06 -16.44 -33.87
N THR A 32 -18.58 -17.42 -33.13
CA THR A 32 -19.67 -17.22 -32.18
C THR A 32 -19.11 -17.27 -30.77
N THR A 33 -19.15 -16.14 -30.06
CA THR A 33 -18.77 -16.06 -28.64
C THR A 33 -20.01 -16.10 -27.76
N VAL A 34 -20.07 -17.08 -26.86
CA VAL A 34 -21.10 -17.22 -25.83
C VAL A 34 -20.54 -16.72 -24.51
N GLY A 35 -21.17 -15.69 -23.95
CA GLY A 35 -20.92 -15.20 -22.60
C GLY A 35 -21.79 -15.90 -21.53
N PRO A 36 -21.68 -15.50 -20.26
CA PRO A 36 -22.30 -16.20 -19.12
C PRO A 36 -23.83 -16.32 -19.22
N ALA A 37 -24.50 -15.32 -19.81
CA ALA A 37 -25.96 -15.34 -19.98
C ALA A 37 -26.45 -16.44 -20.94
N GLY A 38 -25.58 -16.95 -21.81
CA GLY A 38 -25.87 -18.05 -22.74
C GLY A 38 -25.35 -19.41 -22.27
N MET A 39 -24.86 -19.50 -21.03
CA MET A 39 -24.29 -20.70 -20.42
C MET A 39 -25.28 -21.37 -19.48
N THR A 40 -25.50 -22.67 -19.64
CA THR A 40 -26.37 -23.47 -18.76
C THR A 40 -25.53 -24.33 -17.83
N VAL A 41 -25.76 -24.21 -16.51
CA VAL A 41 -25.04 -25.01 -15.49
C VAL A 41 -25.82 -26.28 -15.13
N THR A 42 -25.13 -27.42 -15.12
CA THR A 42 -25.70 -28.73 -14.77
C THR A 42 -24.80 -29.52 -13.80
N PRO A 43 -25.32 -30.01 -12.66
CA PRO A 43 -26.62 -29.64 -12.08
C PRO A 43 -26.61 -28.15 -11.69
N SER A 44 -27.77 -27.50 -11.60
CA SER A 44 -27.85 -26.08 -11.23
C SER A 44 -27.28 -25.77 -9.84
N SER A 45 -27.11 -26.78 -8.98
CA SER A 45 -26.45 -26.66 -7.68
C SER A 45 -24.93 -26.60 -7.75
N ALA A 46 -24.31 -26.92 -8.88
CA ALA A 46 -22.85 -26.99 -9.03
C ALA A 46 -22.21 -25.64 -9.36
N GLY A 47 -22.99 -24.62 -9.68
CA GLY A 47 -22.46 -23.34 -10.10
C GLY A 47 -23.50 -22.34 -10.54
N GLY A 48 -23.05 -21.13 -10.89
CA GLY A 48 -23.92 -20.05 -11.30
C GLY A 48 -23.16 -18.80 -11.74
N ALA A 49 -23.89 -17.81 -12.22
CA ALA A 49 -23.32 -16.53 -12.59
C ALA A 49 -22.85 -15.78 -11.35
N VAL A 50 -21.61 -15.30 -11.37
CA VAL A 50 -21.00 -14.46 -10.34
C VAL A 50 -20.35 -13.25 -11.01
N SER A 51 -20.12 -12.18 -10.23
CA SER A 51 -19.34 -11.04 -10.68
C SER A 51 -17.85 -11.32 -10.50
N ASP A 52 -17.05 -11.11 -11.55
CA ASP A 52 -15.59 -11.14 -11.53
C ASP A 52 -15.06 -9.80 -12.04
N TRP A 53 -14.17 -9.19 -11.27
CA TRP A 53 -13.75 -7.81 -11.50
C TRP A 53 -12.86 -7.63 -12.75
N ARG A 54 -12.24 -8.70 -13.28
CA ARG A 54 -11.41 -8.67 -14.51
C ARG A 54 -12.16 -9.11 -15.77
N ALA A 55 -13.26 -9.86 -15.61
CA ALA A 55 -13.99 -10.47 -16.73
C ALA A 55 -15.48 -10.09 -16.79
N GLY A 56 -15.96 -9.26 -15.88
CA GLY A 56 -17.37 -8.91 -15.76
C GLY A 56 -18.17 -10.06 -15.14
N THR A 57 -19.39 -10.30 -15.61
CA THR A 57 -20.12 -11.51 -15.21
C THR A 57 -19.38 -12.74 -15.75
N VAL A 58 -19.27 -13.79 -14.94
CA VAL A 58 -18.69 -15.10 -15.32
C VAL A 58 -19.51 -16.22 -14.72
N VAL A 59 -19.38 -17.45 -15.22
CA VAL A 59 -19.95 -18.63 -14.55
C VAL A 59 -18.90 -19.25 -13.64
N LYS A 60 -19.19 -19.35 -12.34
CA LYS A 60 -18.39 -20.09 -11.36
C LYS A 60 -19.02 -21.47 -11.16
N LEU A 61 -18.23 -22.52 -11.33
CA LEU A 61 -18.53 -23.87 -10.85
C LEU A 61 -17.80 -24.08 -9.52
N TRP A 62 -18.56 -24.31 -8.45
CA TRP A 62 -18.08 -24.53 -7.08
C TRP A 62 -18.24 -25.95 -6.56
N SER A 63 -18.70 -26.85 -7.43
CA SER A 63 -18.54 -28.28 -7.25
C SER A 63 -18.51 -28.98 -8.60
N ASN A 64 -18.31 -30.30 -8.59
CA ASN A 64 -18.35 -31.09 -9.81
C ASN A 64 -19.64 -30.84 -10.60
N GLY A 65 -19.48 -30.41 -11.85
CA GLY A 65 -20.58 -29.95 -12.68
C GLY A 65 -20.08 -29.47 -14.04
N ALA A 66 -21.00 -28.95 -14.83
CA ALA A 66 -20.71 -28.61 -16.20
C ALA A 66 -21.40 -27.31 -16.64
N VAL A 67 -20.73 -26.56 -17.51
CA VAL A 67 -21.31 -25.48 -18.30
C VAL A 67 -21.58 -25.98 -19.70
N THR A 68 -22.80 -25.83 -20.21
CA THR A 68 -23.18 -26.17 -21.58
C THR A 68 -23.54 -24.93 -22.37
N ILE A 69 -23.02 -24.83 -23.59
CA ILE A 69 -23.38 -23.79 -24.55
C ILE A 69 -23.98 -24.41 -25.82
N PRO A 70 -24.95 -23.74 -26.48
CA PRO A 70 -25.33 -24.12 -27.84
C PRO A 70 -24.16 -23.86 -28.80
N ALA A 71 -23.91 -24.78 -29.71
CA ALA A 71 -22.90 -24.62 -30.75
C ALA A 71 -23.40 -25.21 -32.07
N VAL A 72 -23.14 -24.48 -33.16
CA VAL A 72 -23.42 -24.89 -34.54
C VAL A 72 -22.14 -24.69 -35.33
N THR A 73 -21.66 -25.74 -36.02
CA THR A 73 -20.50 -25.64 -36.91
C THR A 73 -20.92 -26.06 -38.32
N ALA A 74 -20.56 -25.27 -39.32
CA ALA A 74 -20.77 -25.58 -40.73
C ALA A 74 -19.62 -26.45 -41.29
N ASN A 75 -18.42 -26.39 -40.70
CA ASN A 75 -17.25 -27.12 -41.17
C ASN A 75 -16.72 -28.12 -40.13
N PRO A 76 -16.15 -29.26 -40.57
CA PRO A 76 -15.40 -30.14 -39.69
C PRO A 76 -14.03 -29.52 -39.35
N GLY A 77 -13.55 -29.71 -38.11
CA GLY A 77 -12.19 -29.29 -37.72
C GLY A 77 -12.05 -27.86 -37.19
N GLY A 78 -13.15 -27.22 -36.77
CA GLY A 78 -13.12 -25.94 -36.06
C GLY A 78 -12.40 -26.01 -34.70
N LYS A 79 -12.20 -24.85 -34.07
CA LYS A 79 -11.58 -24.71 -32.75
C LYS A 79 -12.56 -24.11 -31.74
N LEU A 80 -12.42 -24.52 -30.49
CA LEU A 80 -13.08 -23.92 -29.36
C LEU A 80 -12.06 -23.16 -28.52
N GLU A 81 -12.35 -21.90 -28.22
CA GLU A 81 -11.58 -21.12 -27.27
C GLU A 81 -12.38 -20.89 -26.00
N VAL A 82 -11.84 -21.33 -24.86
CA VAL A 82 -12.45 -21.18 -23.53
C VAL A 82 -11.61 -20.20 -22.73
N ARG A 83 -12.16 -19.03 -22.42
CA ARG A 83 -11.53 -18.08 -21.50
C ARG A 83 -11.91 -18.46 -20.07
N ALA A 84 -10.97 -19.04 -19.34
CA ALA A 84 -11.18 -19.61 -18.01
C ALA A 84 -10.05 -19.27 -17.03
N ARG A 85 -10.35 -19.37 -15.75
CA ARG A 85 -9.38 -19.40 -14.63
C ARG A 85 -9.87 -20.37 -13.55
N GLY A 86 -9.02 -20.64 -12.57
CA GLY A 86 -9.35 -21.52 -11.46
C GLY A 86 -8.84 -21.02 -10.11
N ASP A 87 -9.63 -21.23 -9.06
CA ASP A 87 -9.11 -21.15 -7.69
C ASP A 87 -8.40 -22.48 -7.39
N HIS A 88 -7.12 -22.43 -7.03
CA HIS A 88 -6.33 -23.63 -6.77
C HIS A 88 -6.47 -24.01 -5.29
N CYS A 89 -6.76 -25.28 -5.05
CA CYS A 89 -6.75 -25.86 -3.72
C CYS A 89 -6.24 -27.29 -3.87
N TRP A 90 -5.00 -27.58 -3.45
CA TRP A 90 -4.31 -28.85 -3.71
C TRP A 90 -4.19 -29.24 -5.19
N GLY A 91 -4.07 -28.25 -6.06
CA GLY A 91 -3.98 -28.42 -7.52
C GLY A 91 -5.01 -27.56 -8.27
N ALA A 92 -4.84 -27.50 -9.58
CA ALA A 92 -5.68 -26.74 -10.50
C ALA A 92 -7.01 -27.46 -10.79
N PRO A 93 -8.12 -26.73 -11.00
CA PRO A 93 -9.33 -27.32 -11.56
C PRO A 93 -9.08 -27.82 -12.99
N GLN A 94 -9.58 -29.01 -13.27
CA GLN A 94 -9.52 -29.68 -14.56
C GLN A 94 -10.85 -29.44 -15.28
N MET A 95 -10.77 -28.85 -16.47
CA MET A 95 -11.91 -28.65 -17.35
C MET A 95 -11.82 -29.62 -18.53
N ALA A 96 -12.80 -30.50 -18.67
CA ALA A 96 -12.94 -31.40 -19.80
C ALA A 96 -13.93 -30.80 -20.81
N VAL A 97 -13.46 -30.53 -22.03
CA VAL A 97 -14.29 -30.03 -23.13
C VAL A 97 -14.90 -31.23 -23.86
N LYS A 98 -16.23 -31.27 -23.95
CA LYS A 98 -17.00 -32.35 -24.57
C LYS A 98 -17.91 -31.82 -25.67
N ARG A 99 -18.15 -32.66 -26.69
CA ARG A 99 -19.14 -32.40 -27.74
C ARG A 99 -19.80 -33.71 -28.16
N GLY A 100 -21.12 -33.72 -28.29
CA GLY A 100 -21.87 -34.97 -28.58
C GLY A 100 -21.64 -36.09 -27.56
N GLY A 101 -21.28 -35.75 -26.32
CA GLY A 101 -20.95 -36.70 -25.26
C GLY A 101 -19.49 -37.21 -25.24
N VAL A 102 -18.66 -36.85 -26.23
CA VAL A 102 -17.26 -37.27 -26.33
C VAL A 102 -16.33 -36.18 -25.78
N THR A 103 -15.36 -36.54 -24.93
CA THR A 103 -14.30 -35.63 -24.47
C THR A 103 -13.28 -35.37 -25.57
N LEU A 104 -13.13 -34.11 -25.96
CA LEU A 104 -12.22 -33.63 -27.00
C LEU A 104 -10.86 -33.20 -26.43
N GLY A 105 -10.83 -32.79 -25.16
CA GLY A 105 -9.59 -32.46 -24.45
C GLY A 105 -9.85 -32.11 -22.98
N THR A 106 -8.82 -32.26 -22.15
CA THR A 106 -8.84 -31.86 -20.73
C THR A 106 -7.73 -30.86 -20.48
N VAL A 107 -8.06 -29.75 -19.82
CA VAL A 107 -7.15 -28.63 -19.58
C VAL A 107 -7.18 -28.23 -18.12
N ALA A 108 -6.01 -27.94 -17.53
CA ALA A 108 -5.91 -27.36 -16.20
C ALA A 108 -6.06 -25.83 -16.28
N ALA A 109 -6.99 -25.23 -15.52
CA ALA A 109 -7.14 -23.78 -15.49
C ALA A 109 -6.12 -23.14 -14.53
N GLY A 110 -5.39 -22.12 -15.00
CA GLY A 110 -4.44 -21.38 -14.18
C GLY A 110 -5.12 -20.43 -13.18
N LEU A 111 -4.33 -19.83 -12.27
CA LEU A 111 -4.81 -18.85 -11.30
C LEU A 111 -5.32 -17.55 -11.98
N GLY A 112 -4.74 -17.19 -13.12
CA GLY A 112 -5.14 -16.05 -13.94
C GLY A 112 -6.06 -16.43 -15.09
N TRP A 113 -6.76 -15.44 -15.66
CA TRP A 113 -7.56 -15.61 -16.87
C TRP A 113 -6.67 -15.93 -18.07
N SER A 114 -6.89 -17.09 -18.69
CA SER A 114 -6.25 -17.50 -19.94
C SER A 114 -7.26 -18.06 -20.93
N THR A 115 -6.94 -17.97 -22.21
CA THR A 115 -7.75 -18.59 -23.28
C THR A 115 -7.13 -19.92 -23.67
N HIS A 116 -7.90 -20.99 -23.50
CA HIS A 116 -7.51 -22.35 -23.84
C HIS A 116 -8.17 -22.78 -25.14
N THR A 117 -7.39 -23.37 -26.05
CA THR A 117 -7.89 -23.79 -27.37
C THR A 117 -8.01 -25.32 -27.44
N VAL A 118 -9.15 -25.83 -27.89
CA VAL A 118 -9.44 -27.26 -28.07
C VAL A 118 -10.05 -27.50 -29.46
N ASP A 119 -9.63 -28.55 -30.17
CA ASP A 119 -10.21 -28.87 -31.48
C ASP A 119 -11.64 -29.44 -31.34
N LEU A 120 -12.58 -28.96 -32.15
CA LEU A 120 -14.02 -29.32 -32.09
C LEU A 120 -14.39 -30.63 -32.78
N GLY A 121 -13.39 -31.35 -33.30
CA GLY A 121 -13.56 -32.60 -34.04
C GLY A 121 -14.31 -32.43 -35.37
N ALA A 122 -14.71 -33.57 -35.96
CA ALA A 122 -15.35 -33.60 -37.28
C ALA A 122 -16.88 -33.37 -37.25
N LEU A 123 -17.49 -33.16 -36.07
CA LEU A 123 -18.93 -32.96 -35.95
C LEU A 123 -19.35 -31.63 -36.61
N THR A 124 -20.36 -31.69 -37.46
CA THR A 124 -21.02 -30.55 -38.12
C THR A 124 -22.49 -30.48 -37.73
N GLY A 125 -23.10 -29.30 -37.84
CA GLY A 125 -24.48 -29.02 -37.42
C GLY A 125 -24.61 -28.64 -35.94
N ALA A 126 -25.85 -28.54 -35.47
CA ALA A 126 -26.15 -28.16 -34.09
C ALA A 126 -25.80 -29.30 -33.13
N SER A 127 -24.78 -29.10 -32.30
CA SER A 127 -24.38 -30.02 -31.25
C SER A 127 -23.76 -29.22 -30.11
N PRO A 128 -24.35 -29.22 -28.90
CA PRO A 128 -23.87 -28.41 -27.79
C PRO A 128 -22.46 -28.81 -27.37
N VAL A 129 -21.74 -27.84 -26.83
CA VAL A 129 -20.42 -28.03 -26.23
C VAL A 129 -20.57 -27.92 -24.72
N THR A 130 -19.93 -28.84 -24.01
CA THR A 130 -19.95 -28.92 -22.56
C THR A 130 -18.54 -28.76 -22.00
N ILE A 131 -18.37 -27.92 -20.99
CA ILE A 131 -17.14 -27.75 -20.22
C ILE A 131 -17.41 -28.33 -18.84
N GLU A 132 -16.86 -29.50 -18.56
CA GLU A 132 -17.05 -30.24 -17.31
C GLU A 132 -15.90 -29.99 -16.34
N PHE A 133 -16.22 -29.54 -15.14
CA PHE A 133 -15.33 -29.48 -13.99
C PHE A 133 -15.48 -30.78 -13.19
N SER A 134 -14.43 -31.60 -13.13
CA SER A 134 -14.52 -33.01 -12.68
C SER A 134 -13.69 -33.36 -11.44
N ASN A 135 -12.87 -32.43 -10.95
CA ASN A 135 -11.98 -32.67 -9.82
C ASN A 135 -12.18 -31.61 -8.72
N ASP A 136 -13.42 -31.32 -8.34
CA ASP A 136 -13.68 -30.47 -7.18
C ASP A 136 -12.95 -30.97 -5.92
N TYR A 137 -12.51 -30.03 -5.10
CA TYR A 137 -11.89 -30.29 -3.81
C TYR A 137 -12.18 -29.12 -2.87
N ARG A 138 -12.81 -29.43 -1.74
CA ARG A 138 -13.09 -28.48 -0.67
C ARG A 138 -12.45 -28.93 0.63
N GLY A 139 -11.48 -28.16 1.09
CA GLY A 139 -10.82 -28.34 2.39
C GLY A 139 -11.30 -27.31 3.40
N TRP A 140 -10.73 -27.37 4.62
CA TRP A 140 -11.04 -26.40 5.68
C TRP A 140 -10.56 -24.97 5.34
N PHE A 141 -9.47 -24.86 4.59
CA PHE A 141 -8.78 -23.58 4.33
C PHE A 141 -8.85 -23.09 2.88
N CYS A 142 -9.39 -23.89 1.95
CA CYS A 142 -9.53 -23.50 0.55
C CYS A 142 -10.61 -24.31 -0.18
N ASP A 143 -11.02 -23.82 -1.34
CA ASP A 143 -12.05 -24.40 -2.18
C ASP A 143 -11.64 -24.29 -3.65
N ARG A 144 -11.65 -25.42 -4.39
CA ARG A 144 -11.23 -25.46 -5.79
C ARG A 144 -12.42 -25.14 -6.68
N ASN A 145 -12.30 -24.08 -7.47
CA ASN A 145 -13.41 -23.59 -8.28
C ASN A 145 -12.96 -23.34 -9.72
N LEU A 146 -13.84 -23.57 -10.69
CA LEU A 146 -13.61 -23.22 -12.10
C LEU A 146 -14.45 -22.00 -12.49
N TYR A 147 -13.85 -21.03 -13.18
CA TYR A 147 -14.54 -19.86 -13.70
C TYR A 147 -14.45 -19.83 -15.22
N VAL A 148 -15.58 -19.63 -15.89
CA VAL A 148 -15.69 -19.52 -17.35
C VAL A 148 -16.29 -18.17 -17.71
N ALA A 149 -15.51 -17.33 -18.38
CA ALA A 149 -15.94 -15.99 -18.80
C ALA A 149 -16.61 -16.01 -20.17
N SER A 150 -16.04 -16.73 -21.11
CA SER A 150 -16.55 -16.80 -22.48
C SER A 150 -16.09 -18.08 -23.18
N VAL A 151 -16.91 -18.54 -24.11
CA VAL A 151 -16.60 -19.67 -24.98
C VAL A 151 -16.81 -19.25 -26.42
N THR A 152 -15.77 -19.29 -27.24
CA THR A 152 -15.80 -18.90 -28.66
C THR A 152 -15.68 -20.13 -29.53
N VAL A 153 -16.66 -20.34 -30.41
CA VAL A 153 -16.64 -21.35 -31.47
C VAL A 153 -16.05 -20.72 -32.72
N ARG A 154 -14.90 -21.22 -33.18
CA ARG A 154 -14.25 -20.82 -34.43
C ARG A 154 -14.39 -21.90 -35.47
N ASP A 155 -15.25 -21.67 -36.46
CA ASP A 155 -15.64 -22.67 -37.46
C ASP A 155 -14.69 -22.74 -38.68
N GLY A 156 -13.53 -22.07 -38.60
CA GLY A 156 -12.47 -22.17 -39.60
C GLY A 156 -12.75 -21.47 -40.94
N ALA A 157 -13.74 -20.58 -41.03
CA ALA A 157 -13.96 -19.79 -42.23
C ALA A 157 -12.86 -18.71 -42.37
N GLY A 158 -12.04 -18.81 -43.41
CA GLY A 158 -11.06 -17.76 -43.74
C GLY A 158 -11.74 -16.41 -44.05
N PRO A 159 -11.07 -15.26 -43.84
CA PRO A 159 -11.67 -13.96 -44.07
C PRO A 159 -12.02 -13.75 -45.57
N PRO A 160 -13.09 -13.01 -45.90
CA PRO A 160 -13.44 -12.72 -47.29
C PRO A 160 -12.35 -11.87 -47.94
N THR A 161 -11.79 -12.34 -49.05
CA THR A 161 -10.90 -11.55 -49.90
C THR A 161 -11.70 -10.44 -50.59
N THR A 162 -11.55 -9.21 -50.14
CA THR A 162 -12.13 -8.04 -50.82
C THR A 162 -11.16 -7.56 -51.91
N PRO A 163 -11.62 -7.24 -53.14
CA PRO A 163 -10.73 -6.78 -54.22
C PRO A 163 -10.20 -5.38 -53.91
N VAL A 164 -8.90 -5.16 -54.14
CA VAL A 164 -8.21 -3.87 -53.98
C VAL A 164 -8.75 -2.85 -54.99
N PRO A 165 -9.26 -1.68 -54.57
CA PRO A 165 -9.58 -0.58 -55.48
C PRO A 165 -8.28 0.12 -55.92
N THR A 166 -8.02 0.16 -57.22
CA THR A 166 -6.99 1.00 -57.83
C THR A 166 -7.52 2.43 -57.98
N THR A 167 -6.76 3.43 -57.52
CA THR A 167 -7.03 4.86 -57.80
C THR A 167 -5.83 5.48 -58.51
N PRO A 168 -6.02 6.33 -59.53
CA PRO A 168 -4.93 6.81 -60.39
C PRO A 168 -4.16 7.99 -59.80
N VAL A 169 -2.89 8.09 -60.18
CA VAL A 169 -1.94 9.17 -59.88
C VAL A 169 -2.32 10.48 -60.59
N PRO A 170 -2.19 11.65 -59.93
CA PRO A 170 -1.91 12.90 -60.63
C PRO A 170 -0.55 13.51 -60.26
N THR A 171 0.04 14.09 -61.29
CA THR A 171 1.39 14.60 -61.48
C THR A 171 1.71 15.89 -60.69
N THR A 172 3.00 16.04 -60.40
CA THR A 172 3.68 17.19 -59.77
C THR A 172 3.64 18.48 -60.61
N ALA A 173 3.47 19.63 -59.94
CA ALA A 173 3.89 20.94 -60.42
C ALA A 173 4.35 21.83 -59.23
N PRO A 174 5.44 22.62 -59.35
CA PRO A 174 6.01 23.41 -58.26
C PRO A 174 5.46 24.85 -58.21
N PRO A 175 5.36 25.51 -57.03
CA PRO A 175 5.07 26.93 -56.98
C PRO A 175 6.33 27.79 -56.72
N THR A 176 6.38 28.89 -57.45
CA THR A 176 7.34 30.00 -57.39
C THR A 176 7.03 31.00 -56.26
N THR A 177 8.10 31.68 -55.85
CA THR A 177 8.27 32.76 -54.87
C THR A 177 7.49 34.05 -55.16
N THR A 178 7.03 34.73 -54.09
CA THR A 178 7.11 36.21 -53.95
C THR A 178 6.88 36.67 -52.50
N ALA A 179 7.79 37.51 -51.97
CA ALA A 179 7.57 38.47 -50.88
C ALA A 179 6.92 39.76 -51.49
N PRO A 180 6.38 40.79 -50.77
CA PRO A 180 7.12 41.58 -49.75
C PRO A 180 6.30 42.41 -48.69
N THR A 181 7.08 43.08 -47.82
CA THR A 181 6.91 44.44 -47.21
C THR A 181 6.14 44.68 -45.89
N THR A 182 6.92 45.24 -44.95
CA THR A 182 6.62 46.05 -43.75
C THR A 182 6.11 47.47 -44.07
N VAL A 183 5.32 48.15 -43.20
CA VAL A 183 5.63 49.32 -42.28
C VAL A 183 4.33 49.71 -41.47
N PRO A 184 4.25 50.74 -40.57
CA PRO A 184 4.03 50.56 -39.12
C PRO A 184 2.76 51.23 -38.52
N GLY A 185 2.43 50.95 -37.25
CA GLY A 185 1.38 51.66 -36.51
C GLY A 185 1.54 51.61 -34.98
N THR A 186 1.56 52.78 -34.36
CA THR A 186 1.68 53.12 -32.93
C THR A 186 0.40 52.90 -32.10
N THR A 187 0.52 52.55 -30.81
CA THR A 187 0.03 53.31 -29.60
C THR A 187 -0.33 52.43 -28.36
N VAL A 188 0.28 52.81 -27.21
CA VAL A 188 -0.15 52.85 -25.79
C VAL A 188 -0.69 51.58 -25.05
N PRO A 189 -0.13 51.24 -23.86
CA PRO A 189 -0.78 50.38 -22.86
C PRO A 189 -1.34 51.17 -21.65
N PRO A 190 -2.40 50.69 -20.96
CA PRO A 190 -2.87 51.30 -19.72
C PRO A 190 -2.13 50.75 -18.49
N THR A 191 -1.91 51.64 -17.53
CA THR A 191 -1.28 51.40 -16.23
C THR A 191 -2.34 51.43 -15.14
N THR A 192 -2.32 50.47 -14.22
CA THR A 192 -2.95 50.60 -12.90
C THR A 192 -2.09 49.88 -11.86
N ALA A 193 -1.56 50.65 -10.92
CA ALA A 193 -0.75 50.19 -9.79
C ALA A 193 -1.60 50.08 -8.50
N PRO A 194 -1.23 49.23 -7.53
CA PRO A 194 -1.72 49.32 -6.15
C PRO A 194 -0.75 50.09 -5.22
N PRO A 195 -1.22 50.59 -4.06
CA PRO A 195 -0.55 51.64 -3.29
C PRO A 195 0.54 51.14 -2.34
N THR A 196 1.53 52.01 -2.13
CA THR A 196 2.68 51.87 -1.23
C THR A 196 2.35 52.40 0.17
N THR A 197 2.67 51.65 1.22
CA THR A 197 2.70 52.13 2.61
C THR A 197 4.12 52.54 3.01
N THR A 198 4.19 53.74 3.58
CA THR A 198 5.36 54.47 4.07
C THR A 198 6.06 53.78 5.24
N ALA A 199 7.37 53.57 5.16
CA ALA A 199 8.24 53.23 6.29
C ALA A 199 9.08 54.46 6.73
N LEU A 200 9.15 54.66 8.04
CA LEU A 200 9.83 55.73 8.79
C LEU A 200 11.38 55.56 8.77
N PRO A 201 12.20 56.62 8.86
CA PRO A 201 13.65 56.50 8.77
C PRO A 201 14.27 56.10 10.11
N THR A 202 15.17 55.11 10.09
CA THR A 202 16.04 54.80 11.24
C THR A 202 17.49 55.04 10.82
N THR A 203 18.15 55.91 11.60
CA THR A 203 19.54 56.34 11.49
C THR A 203 20.54 55.17 11.57
N THR A 204 21.40 55.03 10.57
CA THR A 204 22.58 54.15 10.59
C THR A 204 23.80 54.90 11.14
N VAL A 205 24.31 54.44 12.28
CA VAL A 205 25.70 54.67 12.72
C VAL A 205 26.48 53.40 12.40
N PRO A 206 27.64 53.47 11.72
CA PRO A 206 28.44 52.28 11.44
C PRO A 206 29.26 51.88 12.67
N PRO A 207 29.28 50.61 13.10
CA PRO A 207 30.24 50.16 14.10
C PRO A 207 31.58 49.83 13.44
N THR A 208 32.62 50.45 13.98
CA THR A 208 34.03 50.22 13.69
C THR A 208 34.39 48.75 13.99
N THR A 209 34.90 48.02 12.99
CA THR A 209 35.41 46.65 13.13
C THR A 209 36.83 46.67 13.70
N THR A 210 36.98 46.31 14.98
CA THR A 210 38.26 45.89 15.55
C THR A 210 38.44 44.40 15.29
N THR A 211 39.34 44.04 14.38
CA THR A 211 39.72 42.64 14.10
C THR A 211 40.67 42.13 15.19
N VAL A 212 40.17 41.25 16.06
CA VAL A 212 41.03 40.37 16.88
C VAL A 212 41.38 39.15 16.03
N PRO A 213 42.65 38.75 15.89
CA PRO A 213 43.01 37.55 15.15
C PRO A 213 42.70 36.32 16.01
N THR A 214 41.60 35.65 15.71
CA THR A 214 41.31 34.31 16.26
C THR A 214 42.04 33.29 15.39
N THR A 215 43.11 32.71 15.93
CA THR A 215 43.78 31.56 15.33
C THR A 215 42.82 30.37 15.34
N ILE A 216 42.14 30.09 14.23
CA ILE A 216 41.39 28.86 14.04
C ILE A 216 42.40 27.75 13.80
N ALA A 217 42.53 26.84 14.75
CA ALA A 217 43.22 25.57 14.54
C ALA A 217 42.47 24.77 13.45
N PRO A 218 43.14 24.22 12.43
CA PRO A 218 42.47 23.40 11.42
C PRO A 218 41.92 22.13 12.07
N THR A 219 40.61 21.94 12.01
CA THR A 219 39.97 20.67 12.32
C THR A 219 40.38 19.64 11.26
N THR A 220 41.29 18.74 11.63
CA THR A 220 41.56 17.51 10.88
C THR A 220 40.30 16.64 10.89
N THR A 221 39.46 16.77 9.87
CA THR A 221 38.42 15.77 9.57
C THR A 221 39.11 14.60 8.87
N THR A 222 39.43 13.54 9.62
CA THR A 222 39.77 12.25 9.01
C THR A 222 38.60 11.86 8.11
N PRO A 223 38.80 11.58 6.80
CA PRO A 223 37.71 11.16 5.93
C PRO A 223 37.15 9.85 6.48
N VAL A 224 35.83 9.83 6.75
CA VAL A 224 35.14 8.61 7.20
C VAL A 224 35.31 7.55 6.11
N PRO A 225 35.80 6.34 6.44
CA PRO A 225 35.97 5.28 5.46
C PRO A 225 34.66 4.98 4.73
N THR A 226 34.70 4.85 3.41
CA THR A 226 33.54 4.47 2.61
C THR A 226 33.11 3.04 2.95
N THR A 227 31.84 2.84 3.29
CA THR A 227 31.22 1.50 3.37
C THR A 227 30.84 1.02 1.97
N GLY A 228 30.58 -0.28 1.80
CA GLY A 228 30.08 -0.83 0.53
C GLY A 228 28.64 -0.43 0.18
N CYS A 229 28.02 0.48 0.95
CA CYS A 229 26.63 0.90 0.83
C CYS A 229 26.53 2.43 0.79
N PRO A 230 25.45 3.00 0.21
CA PRO A 230 25.17 4.43 0.27
C PRO A 230 25.14 4.97 1.71
N VAL A 231 25.41 6.28 1.85
CA VAL A 231 25.18 7.01 3.11
C VAL A 231 23.75 6.78 3.60
N ASN A 232 23.57 6.67 4.92
CA ASN A 232 22.31 6.30 5.58
C ASN A 232 21.85 4.85 5.34
N GLN A 233 22.74 3.99 4.86
CA GLN A 233 22.55 2.54 4.84
C GLN A 233 23.69 1.83 5.54
N TYR A 234 23.40 0.62 6.01
CA TYR A 234 24.35 -0.27 6.64
C TYR A 234 24.66 -1.43 5.70
N GLN A 235 25.93 -1.76 5.56
CA GLN A 235 26.34 -3.02 4.98
C GLN A 235 26.13 -4.12 6.01
N ALA A 236 25.09 -4.92 5.83
CA ALA A 236 24.76 -6.08 6.64
C ALA A 236 25.52 -7.31 6.13
N ARG A 237 26.17 -8.04 7.03
CA ARG A 237 26.86 -9.31 6.73
C ARG A 237 26.31 -10.39 7.65
N TYR A 238 25.67 -11.41 7.08
CA TYR A 238 25.04 -12.51 7.82
C TYR A 238 25.94 -13.74 7.83
N PHE A 239 26.05 -14.40 8.98
CA PHE A 239 26.90 -15.58 9.18
C PHE A 239 26.10 -16.71 9.82
N ASN A 240 26.34 -17.95 9.37
CA ASN A 240 25.76 -19.16 9.96
C ASN A 240 26.61 -19.69 11.13
N ASN A 241 27.03 -18.78 12.01
CA ASN A 241 27.67 -19.04 13.30
C ASN A 241 27.44 -17.84 14.22
N THR A 242 27.70 -17.98 15.53
CA THR A 242 27.45 -16.93 16.54
C THR A 242 28.63 -15.97 16.76
N THR A 243 29.71 -16.13 16.02
CA THR A 243 30.97 -15.38 16.22
C THR A 243 31.28 -14.35 15.13
N ALA A 244 30.43 -14.25 14.11
CA ALA A 244 30.65 -13.44 12.91
C ALA A 244 32.01 -13.71 12.23
N THR A 245 32.43 -14.98 12.20
CA THR A 245 33.71 -15.39 11.61
C THR A 245 33.54 -16.12 10.27
N GLY A 246 34.58 -16.07 9.44
CA GLY A 246 34.60 -16.71 8.12
C GLY A 246 33.94 -15.84 7.04
N ASN A 247 33.46 -16.49 5.98
CA ASN A 247 32.78 -15.80 4.89
C ASN A 247 31.30 -15.57 5.25
N PRO A 248 30.75 -14.36 5.05
CA PRO A 248 29.33 -14.14 5.20
C PRO A 248 28.55 -14.91 4.13
N VAL A 249 27.39 -15.43 4.52
CA VAL A 249 26.47 -16.17 3.64
C VAL A 249 25.63 -15.21 2.81
N VAL A 250 25.29 -14.05 3.38
CA VAL A 250 24.56 -12.97 2.70
C VAL A 250 25.22 -11.63 3.04
N VAL A 251 25.39 -10.78 2.03
CA VAL A 251 25.83 -9.39 2.18
C VAL A 251 24.87 -8.50 1.41
N GLN A 252 24.28 -7.50 2.08
CA GLN A 252 23.36 -6.56 1.45
C GLN A 252 23.38 -5.20 2.16
N CYS A 253 22.77 -4.19 1.54
CA CYS A 253 22.57 -2.89 2.14
C CYS A 253 21.19 -2.82 2.79
N GLU A 254 21.13 -2.35 4.03
CA GLU A 254 19.90 -2.21 4.82
C GLU A 254 19.75 -0.78 5.32
N ASN A 255 18.55 -0.21 5.21
CA ASN A 255 18.23 1.14 5.68
C ASN A 255 18.10 1.21 7.21
N ALA A 256 17.62 0.13 7.82
CA ALA A 256 17.49 -0.01 9.26
C ALA A 256 18.18 -1.31 9.67
N PRO A 257 19.05 -1.28 10.69
CA PRO A 257 19.74 -2.47 11.17
C PRO A 257 18.82 -3.27 12.11
N GLY A 258 18.70 -4.57 11.85
CA GLY A 258 17.97 -5.51 12.70
C GLY A 258 16.55 -5.82 12.21
N GLY A 259 15.72 -6.31 13.13
CA GLY A 259 14.41 -6.89 12.87
C GLY A 259 13.93 -7.80 14.01
N SER A 260 12.71 -8.33 13.88
CA SER A 260 12.18 -9.39 14.75
C SER A 260 12.15 -10.71 13.97
N PHE A 261 13.08 -11.60 14.27
CA PHE A 261 13.26 -12.85 13.54
C PHE A 261 12.70 -14.01 14.38
N THR A 262 11.58 -14.58 13.96
CA THR A 262 10.96 -15.79 14.58
C THR A 262 11.43 -17.09 13.91
N GLY A 263 12.41 -16.99 13.01
CA GLY A 263 12.98 -18.07 12.22
C GLY A 263 14.11 -17.54 11.33
N GLN A 264 14.24 -18.08 10.12
CA GLN A 264 15.26 -17.65 9.15
C GLN A 264 15.13 -16.14 8.81
N PRO A 265 16.16 -15.31 9.08
CA PRO A 265 16.12 -13.87 8.78
C PRO A 265 16.06 -13.57 7.28
N LEU A 266 16.85 -14.31 6.49
CA LEU A 266 16.98 -14.19 5.04
C LEU A 266 17.25 -15.57 4.45
N ALA A 267 16.87 -15.76 3.18
CA ALA A 267 17.16 -17.00 2.47
C ALA A 267 18.67 -17.34 2.54
N GLY A 268 18.99 -18.55 3.04
CA GLY A 268 20.35 -19.04 3.21
C GLY A 268 20.94 -18.84 4.61
N VAL A 269 20.34 -18.01 5.46
CA VAL A 269 20.73 -17.82 6.86
C VAL A 269 20.02 -18.86 7.73
N ASN A 270 20.69 -19.41 8.74
CA ASN A 270 20.06 -20.34 9.68
C ASN A 270 18.94 -19.66 10.47
N ALA A 271 17.94 -20.44 10.91
CA ALA A 271 16.90 -19.95 11.81
C ALA A 271 17.44 -19.63 13.21
N ASP A 272 18.41 -20.42 13.68
CA ASP A 272 19.13 -20.27 14.95
C ASP A 272 20.64 -20.29 14.69
N ASN A 273 21.45 -19.91 15.68
CA ASN A 273 22.92 -19.97 15.60
C ASN A 273 23.50 -19.13 14.45
N PHE A 274 23.04 -17.90 14.32
CA PHE A 274 23.53 -16.93 13.35
C PHE A 274 24.05 -15.66 14.02
N SER A 275 24.80 -14.87 13.27
CA SER A 275 25.23 -13.53 13.68
C SER A 275 25.19 -12.57 12.50
N VAL A 276 25.13 -11.28 12.82
CA VAL A 276 25.10 -10.21 11.83
C VAL A 276 26.07 -9.11 12.24
N GLU A 277 26.85 -8.63 11.27
CA GLU A 277 27.63 -7.40 11.39
C GLU A 277 27.03 -6.31 10.52
N TYR A 278 26.91 -5.12 11.10
CA TYR A 278 26.49 -3.89 10.43
C TYR A 278 27.63 -2.89 10.43
N ASP A 279 27.84 -2.25 9.28
CA ASP A 279 28.79 -1.15 9.11
C ASP A 279 28.17 -0.08 8.20
N GLY A 280 27.92 1.11 8.74
CA GLY A 280 27.22 2.20 8.06
C GLY A 280 27.87 3.54 8.29
N VAL A 281 27.69 4.44 7.32
CA VAL A 281 28.00 5.87 7.45
C VAL A 281 26.69 6.63 7.43
N LEU A 282 26.37 7.31 8.53
CA LEU A 282 25.13 8.04 8.70
C LEU A 282 25.39 9.54 8.61
N GLN A 283 24.57 10.25 7.86
CA GLN A 283 24.53 11.70 7.82
C GLN A 283 23.65 12.22 8.94
N PHE A 284 24.24 12.89 9.92
CA PHE A 284 23.52 13.68 10.93
C PHE A 284 23.24 15.07 10.35
N PRO A 285 21.96 15.47 10.20
CA PRO A 285 21.62 16.71 9.48
C PRO A 285 21.99 17.98 10.24
N GLN A 286 22.08 17.92 11.57
CA GLN A 286 22.35 19.08 12.42
C GLN A 286 23.08 18.70 13.71
N THR A 287 23.82 19.66 14.27
CA THR A 287 24.42 19.49 15.60
C THR A 287 23.32 19.58 16.64
N SER A 288 23.00 18.46 17.30
CA SER A 288 21.86 18.37 18.22
C SER A 288 22.07 17.24 19.22
N THR A 289 21.18 17.16 20.21
CA THR A 289 21.05 15.96 21.04
C THR A 289 20.22 14.90 20.30
N TYR A 290 20.76 13.69 20.27
CA TYR A 290 20.17 12.49 19.68
C TYR A 290 20.04 11.41 20.74
N ALA A 291 18.99 10.59 20.64
CA ALA A 291 18.80 9.44 21.49
C ALA A 291 19.43 8.22 20.85
N PHE A 292 20.45 7.65 21.49
CA PHE A 292 21.12 6.43 21.06
C PHE A 292 20.33 5.26 21.63
N SER A 293 19.39 4.76 20.84
CA SER A 293 18.47 3.69 21.22
C SER A 293 18.97 2.35 20.69
N THR A 294 18.96 1.33 21.54
CA THR A 294 19.29 -0.05 21.19
C THR A 294 18.26 -0.97 21.84
N ALA A 295 17.52 -1.71 21.02
CA ALA A 295 16.56 -2.71 21.45
C ALA A 295 17.13 -4.10 21.17
N VAL A 296 17.11 -4.97 22.17
CA VAL A 296 17.57 -6.35 22.09
C VAL A 296 16.53 -7.27 22.71
N GLY A 297 16.31 -8.42 22.09
CA GLY A 297 15.52 -9.52 22.63
C GLY A 297 16.16 -10.83 22.24
N ASN A 298 16.61 -11.59 23.24
CA ASN A 298 17.29 -12.88 23.07
C ASN A 298 18.58 -12.84 22.23
N VAL A 299 19.28 -11.71 22.22
CA VAL A 299 20.54 -11.56 21.46
C VAL A 299 21.62 -10.93 22.34
N GLY A 300 22.87 -11.30 22.09
CA GLY A 300 24.02 -10.54 22.57
C GLY A 300 24.44 -9.54 21.50
N ALA A 301 24.69 -8.29 21.87
CA ALA A 301 25.01 -7.23 20.92
C ALA A 301 26.03 -6.21 21.43
N ARG A 302 26.71 -5.57 20.47
CA ARG A 302 27.61 -4.43 20.65
C ARG A 302 27.36 -3.37 19.59
N VAL A 303 27.50 -2.11 19.96
CA VAL A 303 27.32 -0.96 19.06
C VAL A 303 28.45 0.03 19.27
N TRP A 304 29.02 0.52 18.17
CA TRP A 304 30.06 1.53 18.14
C TRP A 304 29.61 2.74 17.34
N PHE A 305 29.97 3.93 17.82
CA PHE A 305 29.78 5.22 17.16
C PHE A 305 31.12 5.92 17.10
N ASP A 306 31.60 6.25 15.89
CA ASP A 306 32.95 6.78 15.65
C ASP A 306 34.03 6.01 16.41
N ASP A 307 33.98 4.68 16.29
CA ASP A 307 34.86 3.71 16.94
C ASP A 307 34.76 3.61 18.48
N ALA A 308 34.02 4.51 19.14
CA ALA A 308 33.72 4.40 20.55
C ALA A 308 32.61 3.37 20.80
N LEU A 309 32.83 2.42 21.72
CA LEU A 309 31.83 1.45 22.15
C LEU A 309 30.74 2.16 22.97
N VAL A 310 29.52 2.21 22.44
CA VAL A 310 28.38 2.93 23.05
C VAL A 310 27.34 1.99 23.66
N PHE A 311 27.35 0.71 23.28
CA PHE A 311 26.53 -0.35 23.87
C PHE A 311 27.32 -1.66 23.91
N ASP A 312 27.36 -2.32 25.07
CA ASP A 312 28.07 -3.60 25.25
C ASP A 312 27.28 -4.55 26.16
N LYS A 313 26.58 -5.50 25.52
CA LYS A 313 25.85 -6.56 26.21
C LYS A 313 26.08 -7.88 25.47
N PRO A 314 27.16 -8.61 25.80
CA PRO A 314 27.61 -9.74 25.00
C PRO A 314 26.79 -11.03 25.20
N ALA A 315 25.84 -11.07 26.14
CA ALA A 315 25.00 -12.23 26.41
C ALA A 315 23.55 -12.00 25.93
N PRO A 316 22.84 -13.06 25.49
CA PRO A 316 21.40 -12.99 25.19
C PRO A 316 20.58 -12.45 26.35
N HIS A 317 19.79 -11.41 26.11
CA HIS A 317 18.87 -10.83 27.08
C HIS A 317 17.79 -10.00 26.38
N TRP A 318 16.79 -9.54 27.15
CA TRP A 318 15.79 -8.57 26.71
C TRP A 318 16.05 -7.23 27.38
N SER A 319 16.18 -6.17 26.58
CA SER A 319 16.33 -4.81 27.07
C SER A 319 16.13 -3.81 25.93
N THR A 320 15.61 -2.64 26.28
CA THR A 320 15.74 -1.43 25.47
C THR A 320 16.57 -0.43 26.27
N THR A 321 17.63 0.11 25.67
CA THR A 321 18.49 1.14 26.25
C THR A 321 18.44 2.37 25.37
N SER A 322 18.16 3.54 25.95
CA SER A 322 18.24 4.83 25.25
C SER A 322 19.12 5.78 26.05
N THR A 323 20.11 6.40 25.40
CA THR A 323 20.98 7.40 26.04
C THR A 323 21.08 8.66 25.18
N LEU A 324 20.95 9.83 25.79
CA LEU A 324 21.05 11.10 25.08
C LEU A 324 22.52 11.48 24.87
N ARG A 325 22.88 11.85 23.64
CA ARG A 325 24.22 12.32 23.27
C ARG A 325 24.14 13.49 22.32
N THR A 326 25.00 14.48 22.51
CA THR A 326 25.18 15.56 21.54
C THR A 326 26.08 15.06 20.42
N VAL A 327 25.61 15.17 19.18
CA VAL A 327 26.32 14.75 17.97
C VAL A 327 26.47 15.96 17.06
N SER A 328 27.64 16.13 16.45
CA SER A 328 27.88 17.17 15.46
C SER A 328 27.14 16.88 14.15
N ALA A 329 26.79 17.93 13.40
CA ALA A 329 26.36 17.75 12.02
C ALA A 329 27.50 17.14 11.18
N GLY A 330 27.17 16.22 10.28
CA GLY A 330 28.16 15.56 9.42
C GLY A 330 27.96 14.05 9.33
N GLN A 331 28.89 13.40 8.64
CA GLN A 331 28.90 11.94 8.52
C GLN A 331 29.61 11.32 9.71
N HIS A 332 28.96 10.31 10.31
CA HIS A 332 29.46 9.55 11.45
C HIS A 332 29.38 8.06 11.15
N ARG A 333 30.37 7.29 11.61
CA ARG A 333 30.39 5.84 11.36
C ARG A 333 29.70 5.10 12.49
N VAL A 334 28.80 4.19 12.13
CA VAL A 334 28.12 3.31 13.08
C VAL A 334 28.40 1.86 12.72
N ARG A 335 28.87 1.11 13.71
CA ARG A 335 29.05 -0.35 13.60
C ARG A 335 28.20 -1.05 14.64
N ALA A 336 27.69 -2.21 14.31
CA ALA A 336 27.03 -3.07 15.28
C ALA A 336 27.28 -4.54 14.98
N THR A 337 27.28 -5.36 16.02
CA THR A 337 27.29 -6.83 15.89
C THR A 337 26.24 -7.40 16.82
N PHE A 338 25.46 -8.38 16.35
CA PHE A 338 24.62 -9.18 17.24
C PHE A 338 24.66 -10.66 16.84
N PHE A 339 24.30 -11.53 17.78
CA PHE A 339 24.16 -12.97 17.52
C PHE A 339 22.95 -13.55 18.25
N ASN A 340 22.41 -14.63 17.68
CA ASN A 340 21.36 -15.45 18.26
C ASN A 340 21.83 -16.91 18.36
N THR A 341 21.49 -17.57 19.46
CA THR A 341 21.76 -19.01 19.66
C THR A 341 20.54 -19.88 19.39
N SER A 342 19.34 -19.40 19.72
CA SER A 342 18.09 -20.14 19.57
C SER A 342 16.88 -19.23 19.73
N GLY A 343 15.78 -19.52 19.04
CA GLY A 343 14.48 -18.88 19.23
C GLY A 343 14.44 -17.45 18.67
N ILE A 344 13.41 -16.70 19.05
CA ILE A 344 13.18 -15.35 18.53
C ILE A 344 14.42 -14.49 18.75
N ALA A 345 14.89 -13.79 17.71
CA ALA A 345 15.98 -12.82 17.80
C ALA A 345 15.44 -11.43 17.46
N HIS A 346 15.57 -10.48 18.39
CA HIS A 346 15.19 -9.10 18.18
C HIS A 346 16.41 -8.19 18.34
N PHE A 347 16.67 -7.37 17.33
CA PHE A 347 17.72 -6.36 17.37
C PHE A 347 17.23 -5.10 16.64
N GLY A 348 17.58 -3.93 17.15
CA GLY A 348 17.38 -2.66 16.46
C GLY A 348 18.24 -1.57 17.08
N ILE A 349 18.78 -0.67 16.25
CA ILE A 349 19.42 0.56 16.72
C ILE A 349 18.84 1.75 15.98
N SER A 350 18.63 2.85 16.69
CA SER A 350 18.14 4.11 16.11
C SER A 350 18.79 5.31 16.80
N PHE A 351 18.87 6.41 16.06
CA PHE A 351 19.46 7.67 16.52
C PHE A 351 18.51 8.86 16.30
N PRO A 352 17.24 8.83 16.76
CA PRO A 352 16.33 9.95 16.56
C PRO A 352 16.78 11.21 17.29
N ARG A 353 16.39 12.37 16.76
CA ARG A 353 16.52 13.64 17.48
C ARG A 353 15.81 13.53 18.82
N ALA A 354 16.41 14.07 19.87
CA ALA A 354 15.81 14.05 21.21
C ALA A 354 14.73 15.13 21.40
N THR A 355 14.78 16.19 20.60
CA THR A 355 13.85 17.31 20.68
C THR A 355 12.74 17.16 19.63
N PRO A 356 11.47 17.26 20.05
CA PRO A 356 10.33 17.29 19.12
C PRO A 356 10.36 18.52 18.20
N GLY A 357 9.56 18.49 17.13
CA GLY A 357 9.44 19.59 16.17
C GLY A 357 8.44 20.67 16.60
N ALA A 358 8.35 21.74 15.81
CA ALA A 358 7.34 22.78 15.99
C ALA A 358 5.97 22.34 15.43
N PRO A 359 4.84 22.78 16.01
CA PRO A 359 3.51 22.47 15.48
C PRO A 359 3.31 22.89 14.02
N SER A 360 2.45 22.16 13.32
CA SER A 360 2.03 22.48 11.96
C SER A 360 1.13 23.72 11.94
N ASN A 361 1.33 24.62 10.96
CA ASN A 361 0.58 25.89 10.85
C ASN A 361 -0.82 25.73 10.25
N ASN A 362 -1.12 24.57 9.67
CA ASN A 362 -2.38 24.22 9.02
C ASN A 362 -3.30 23.36 9.91
N GLY A 363 -2.87 23.06 11.15
CA GLY A 363 -3.66 22.24 12.09
C GLY A 363 -3.48 20.74 11.92
N ASN A 364 -2.58 20.28 11.05
CA ASN A 364 -2.26 18.86 10.92
C ASN A 364 -1.76 18.30 12.26
N TYR A 365 -2.09 17.03 12.51
CA TYR A 365 -1.43 16.28 13.57
C TYR A 365 0.07 16.19 13.28
N PHE A 366 0.84 16.13 14.36
CA PHE A 366 2.30 16.08 14.39
C PHE A 366 2.98 17.37 13.91
N ALA A 367 4.29 17.44 14.19
CA ALA A 367 5.10 18.60 13.90
C ALA A 367 5.12 18.93 12.41
N ALA A 368 5.38 20.19 12.08
CA ALA A 368 5.53 20.66 10.70
C ALA A 368 6.63 19.88 9.96
N ASP A 369 7.71 19.49 10.66
CA ASP A 369 8.82 18.70 10.12
C ASP A 369 8.63 17.18 10.30
N SER A 370 7.45 16.72 10.76
CA SER A 370 7.09 15.30 10.72
C SER A 370 7.10 14.80 9.27
N PHE A 371 7.58 13.58 9.06
CA PHE A 371 7.52 12.92 7.76
C PHE A 371 6.10 12.75 7.20
N TRP A 372 5.06 12.82 8.05
CA TRP A 372 3.66 12.91 7.62
C TRP A 372 3.32 14.25 6.99
N ASN A 373 3.94 15.34 7.43
CA ASN A 373 3.64 16.71 6.97
C ASN A 373 4.64 17.23 5.94
N GLN A 374 5.47 16.34 5.38
CA GLN A 374 6.47 16.69 4.36
C GLN A 374 6.08 16.13 2.99
N PRO A 375 6.14 16.92 1.90
CA PRO A 375 5.93 16.40 0.56
C PRO A 375 7.03 15.41 0.17
N ILE A 376 6.76 14.59 -0.85
CA ILE A 376 7.77 13.73 -1.45
C ILE A 376 8.78 14.62 -2.20
N PRO A 377 10.09 14.47 -1.96
CA PRO A 377 11.10 15.21 -2.71
C PRO A 377 10.99 14.98 -4.22
N VAL A 378 11.19 16.03 -5.00
CA VAL A 378 11.23 15.93 -6.48
C VAL A 378 12.32 14.93 -6.87
N GLY A 379 11.98 13.99 -7.77
CA GLY A 379 12.91 12.97 -8.22
C GLY A 379 13.15 11.84 -7.21
N ALA A 380 12.28 11.67 -6.22
CA ALA A 380 12.33 10.51 -5.32
C ALA A 380 12.48 9.20 -6.10
N ARG A 381 13.47 8.40 -5.70
CA ARG A 381 13.82 7.15 -6.38
C ARG A 381 12.76 6.09 -6.09
N VAL A 382 12.32 5.39 -7.13
CA VAL A 382 11.45 4.22 -7.01
C VAL A 382 12.27 3.03 -6.51
N ASP A 383 11.72 2.24 -5.57
CA ASP A 383 12.36 1.00 -5.12
C ASP A 383 12.40 0.01 -6.31
N PRO A 384 13.56 -0.63 -6.60
CA PRO A 384 13.65 -1.61 -7.68
C PRO A 384 12.65 -2.77 -7.59
N ARG A 385 12.15 -3.09 -6.39
CA ARG A 385 11.14 -4.13 -6.14
C ARG A 385 9.71 -3.64 -6.36
N SER A 386 9.51 -2.33 -6.54
CA SER A 386 8.18 -1.71 -6.66
C SER A 386 7.31 -2.37 -7.72
N ALA A 387 7.85 -2.70 -8.90
CA ALA A 387 7.05 -3.32 -9.96
C ALA A 387 6.46 -4.68 -9.53
N GLY A 388 7.27 -5.50 -8.83
CA GLY A 388 6.83 -6.78 -8.29
C GLY A 388 5.79 -6.61 -7.17
N TRP A 389 6.01 -5.65 -6.27
CA TRP A 389 5.06 -5.36 -5.19
C TRP A 389 3.74 -4.81 -5.70
N ILE A 390 3.76 -3.91 -6.69
CA ILE A 390 2.54 -3.41 -7.34
C ILE A 390 1.79 -4.52 -8.05
N SER A 391 2.49 -5.40 -8.77
CA SER A 391 1.85 -6.56 -9.40
C SER A 391 1.22 -7.51 -8.37
N ALA A 392 1.88 -7.73 -7.23
CA ALA A 392 1.34 -8.58 -6.16
C ALA A 392 0.14 -7.93 -5.46
N LEU A 393 0.18 -6.60 -5.26
CA LEU A 393 -0.92 -5.82 -4.71
C LEU A 393 -2.12 -5.83 -5.65
N ASP A 394 -1.93 -5.53 -6.94
CA ASP A 394 -2.98 -5.56 -7.98
C ASP A 394 -3.63 -6.94 -8.12
N ALA A 395 -2.85 -8.02 -8.01
CA ALA A 395 -3.38 -9.37 -8.08
C ALA A 395 -4.29 -9.73 -6.90
N ARG A 396 -4.10 -9.10 -5.75
CA ARG A 396 -4.87 -9.33 -4.51
C ARG A 396 -5.94 -8.26 -4.27
N SER A 397 -5.79 -7.10 -4.90
CA SER A 397 -6.68 -5.96 -4.73
C SER A 397 -8.07 -6.30 -5.22
N ASN A 398 -9.07 -5.88 -4.45
CA ASN A 398 -10.48 -5.84 -4.84
C ASN A 398 -11.03 -4.41 -4.73
N GLY A 399 -10.14 -3.42 -4.63
CA GLY A 399 -10.45 -2.01 -4.36
C GLY A 399 -9.37 -1.35 -3.50
N VAL A 400 -9.30 -0.02 -3.57
CA VAL A 400 -8.43 0.82 -2.73
C VAL A 400 -9.30 1.48 -1.66
N TRP A 401 -9.44 0.79 -0.53
CA TRP A 401 -10.44 1.09 0.49
C TRP A 401 -10.09 2.31 1.34
N VAL A 402 -11.10 2.88 2.01
CA VAL A 402 -10.92 3.89 3.06
C VAL A 402 -11.78 3.50 4.26
N ASN A 403 -11.16 3.18 5.39
CA ASN A 403 -11.87 2.88 6.63
C ASN A 403 -12.38 4.19 7.26
N THR A 404 -13.64 4.21 7.68
CA THR A 404 -14.34 5.43 8.11
C THR A 404 -15.13 5.29 9.40
N SER A 405 -15.44 4.07 9.83
CA SER A 405 -16.23 3.81 11.04
C SER A 405 -15.69 2.64 11.87
N GLU A 406 -15.23 1.60 11.17
CA GLU A 406 -14.66 0.36 11.70
C GLU A 406 -13.25 0.20 11.15
N TRP A 407 -12.36 -0.46 11.91
CA TRP A 407 -10.94 -0.62 11.62
C TRP A 407 -10.25 0.71 11.32
N THR A 408 -10.67 1.76 12.03
CA THR A 408 -10.07 3.10 12.04
C THR A 408 -10.01 3.59 13.48
N THR A 409 -9.91 4.89 13.74
CA THR A 409 -9.77 5.45 15.09
C THR A 409 -10.80 6.52 15.37
N THR A 410 -11.47 6.40 16.52
CA THR A 410 -12.27 7.49 17.09
C THR A 410 -11.36 8.39 17.91
N VAL A 411 -11.43 9.70 17.70
CA VAL A 411 -10.53 10.68 18.31
C VAL A 411 -11.32 11.65 19.18
N TYR A 412 -10.94 11.79 20.45
CA TYR A 412 -11.54 12.77 21.34
C TYR A 412 -10.50 13.79 21.81
N ASN A 413 -10.84 15.07 21.73
CA ASN A 413 -10.14 16.13 22.44
C ASN A 413 -10.70 16.21 23.86
N ALA A 414 -9.82 16.20 24.85
CA ALA A 414 -10.12 16.36 26.26
C ALA A 414 -9.71 17.78 26.68
N PRO A 415 -10.66 18.70 26.88
CA PRO A 415 -10.35 20.06 27.29
C PRO A 415 -9.64 20.10 28.65
N PRO A 416 -8.91 21.20 28.96
CA PRO A 416 -8.30 21.38 30.26
C PRO A 416 -9.32 21.24 31.39
N GLY A 417 -8.99 20.44 32.41
CA GLY A 417 -9.87 20.12 33.53
C GLY A 417 -10.77 18.89 33.34
N THR A 418 -10.63 18.18 32.22
CA THR A 418 -11.29 16.87 32.03
C THR A 418 -10.87 15.90 33.15
N PRO A 419 -11.81 15.20 33.82
CA PRO A 419 -11.49 14.20 34.84
C PRO A 419 -10.60 13.09 34.30
N THR A 420 -9.77 12.50 35.16
CA THR A 420 -8.90 11.39 34.78
C THR A 420 -9.44 10.03 35.22
N ILE A 421 -9.07 8.98 34.49
CA ILE A 421 -9.24 7.59 34.90
C ILE A 421 -7.92 6.84 34.76
N ASP A 422 -7.83 5.72 35.46
CA ASP A 422 -6.79 4.73 35.25
C ASP A 422 -7.28 3.64 34.27
N VAL A 423 -6.46 3.36 33.25
CA VAL A 423 -6.68 2.33 32.23
C VAL A 423 -5.63 1.24 32.39
N ARG A 424 -6.07 -0.01 32.60
CA ARG A 424 -5.17 -1.17 32.67
C ARG A 424 -4.81 -1.65 31.26
N VAL A 425 -3.54 -1.57 30.88
CA VAL A 425 -3.05 -2.14 29.63
C VAL A 425 -2.56 -3.57 29.87
N THR A 426 -3.17 -4.55 29.20
CA THR A 426 -2.99 -5.96 29.54
C THR A 426 -1.72 -6.58 28.99
N ASN A 427 -1.25 -6.19 27.79
CA ASN A 427 -0.01 -6.75 27.21
C ASN A 427 1.23 -6.41 28.04
N THR A 428 1.22 -5.26 28.71
CA THR A 428 2.31 -4.77 29.57
C THR A 428 2.01 -4.85 31.06
N ASN A 429 0.77 -5.20 31.43
CA ASN A 429 0.25 -5.16 32.80
C ASN A 429 0.44 -3.77 33.48
N ARG A 430 0.35 -2.69 32.71
CA ARG A 430 0.51 -1.31 33.19
C ARG A 430 -0.82 -0.67 33.53
N LEU A 431 -0.73 0.42 34.29
CA LEU A 431 -1.84 1.30 34.61
C LEU A 431 -1.50 2.71 34.09
N LEU A 432 -2.30 3.24 33.18
CA LEU A 432 -2.12 4.57 32.59
C LEU A 432 -3.22 5.50 33.05
N THR A 433 -2.85 6.65 33.59
CA THR A 433 -3.80 7.71 33.97
C THR A 433 -3.99 8.66 32.81
N ILE A 434 -5.21 8.78 32.28
CA ILE A 434 -5.54 9.63 31.12
C ILE A 434 -6.74 10.53 31.43
N PRO A 435 -6.87 11.71 30.79
CA PRO A 435 -8.14 12.43 30.79
C PRO A 435 -9.20 11.62 30.04
N TYR A 436 -10.41 11.56 30.56
CA TYR A 436 -11.47 10.72 30.02
C TYR A 436 -12.87 11.19 30.41
N LEU A 437 -13.78 11.19 29.44
CA LEU A 437 -15.21 11.36 29.69
C LEU A 437 -15.95 10.04 29.48
N PRO A 438 -16.95 9.70 30.33
CA PRO A 438 -17.76 8.49 30.17
C PRO A 438 -18.55 8.39 28.85
N THR A 439 -18.57 9.44 28.04
CA THR A 439 -19.15 9.48 26.70
C THR A 439 -18.21 8.98 25.61
N TYR A 440 -16.90 8.89 25.86
CA TYR A 440 -15.94 8.42 24.86
C TYR A 440 -16.18 6.96 24.49
N ARG A 441 -16.23 6.68 23.19
CA ARG A 441 -16.50 5.34 22.65
C ARG A 441 -15.39 4.94 21.67
N PRO A 442 -14.83 3.73 21.80
CA PRO A 442 -13.95 3.17 20.78
C PRO A 442 -14.73 2.85 19.50
N THR A 443 -14.02 2.52 18.42
CA THR A 443 -14.64 1.97 17.21
C THR A 443 -15.36 0.65 17.48
N ASN A 444 -16.37 0.34 16.64
CA ASN A 444 -17.21 -0.85 16.76
C ASN A 444 -16.70 -2.01 15.91
N ASP A 445 -15.44 -2.37 16.11
CA ASP A 445 -14.77 -3.48 15.44
C ASP A 445 -13.96 -4.28 16.47
N ALA A 446 -13.30 -5.35 16.03
CA ALA A 446 -12.56 -6.23 16.94
C ALA A 446 -11.39 -5.54 17.66
N ASP A 447 -10.84 -4.46 17.09
CA ASP A 447 -9.71 -3.73 17.66
C ASP A 447 -10.13 -2.60 18.58
N HIS A 448 -11.38 -2.16 18.56
CA HIS A 448 -11.91 -1.16 19.51
C HIS A 448 -10.94 0.03 19.72
N HIS A 449 -10.49 0.66 18.63
CA HIS A 449 -9.51 1.73 18.72
C HIS A 449 -10.10 2.99 19.34
N LEU A 450 -9.36 3.60 20.25
CA LEU A 450 -9.68 4.88 20.88
C LEU A 450 -8.43 5.74 20.98
N ALA A 451 -8.56 7.01 20.59
CA ALA A 451 -7.55 8.03 20.82
C ALA A 451 -8.12 9.18 21.65
N VAL A 452 -7.34 9.65 22.63
CA VAL A 452 -7.66 10.83 23.44
C VAL A 452 -6.48 11.80 23.41
N ILE A 453 -6.72 13.03 22.97
CA ILE A 453 -5.76 14.13 23.02
C ILE A 453 -6.06 14.96 24.26
N ASP A 454 -5.09 15.10 25.15
CA ASP A 454 -5.14 16.07 26.25
C ASP A 454 -4.78 17.46 25.72
N ASP A 455 -5.77 18.35 25.60
CA ASP A 455 -5.59 19.70 25.06
C ASP A 455 -4.68 20.57 25.96
N ALA A 456 -4.51 20.22 27.25
CA ALA A 456 -3.66 20.97 28.16
C ALA A 456 -2.16 20.67 27.95
N SER A 457 -1.82 19.44 27.60
CA SER A 457 -0.43 18.98 27.47
C SER A 457 0.01 18.69 26.04
N GLY A 458 -0.94 18.50 25.12
CA GLY A 458 -0.68 18.00 23.77
C GLY A 458 -0.34 16.51 23.72
N CYS A 459 -0.55 15.78 24.82
CA CYS A 459 -0.32 14.34 24.87
C CYS A 459 -1.49 13.57 24.24
N LEU A 460 -1.14 12.66 23.35
CA LEU A 460 -2.05 11.76 22.66
C LEU A 460 -1.92 10.37 23.28
N TYR A 461 -3.03 9.81 23.74
CA TYR A 461 -3.14 8.46 24.28
C TYR A 461 -3.96 7.61 23.30
N GLU A 462 -3.36 6.54 22.79
CA GLU A 462 -3.98 5.64 21.82
C GLU A 462 -4.08 4.23 22.39
N PHE A 463 -5.21 3.56 22.12
CA PHE A 463 -5.51 2.25 22.66
C PHE A 463 -6.06 1.31 21.58
N GLN A 464 -5.63 0.06 21.65
CA GLN A 464 -6.23 -1.08 20.97
C GLN A 464 -6.88 -2.00 22.02
N GLY A 465 -8.03 -2.58 21.68
CA GLY A 465 -8.87 -3.37 22.55
C GLY A 465 -9.48 -2.56 23.70
N PHE A 466 -9.81 -1.28 23.51
CA PHE A 466 -10.28 -0.44 24.62
C PHE A 466 -11.66 -0.89 25.11
N ASN A 467 -11.76 -1.17 26.41
CA ASN A 467 -12.99 -1.54 27.09
C ASN A 467 -13.37 -0.44 28.10
N PRO A 468 -14.39 0.38 27.81
CA PRO A 468 -14.78 1.49 28.68
C PRO A 468 -15.40 1.02 30.02
N VAL A 469 -15.95 -0.20 30.07
CA VAL A 469 -16.57 -0.75 31.29
C VAL A 469 -15.49 -1.26 32.25
N LEU A 470 -14.53 -2.02 31.74
CA LEU A 470 -13.43 -2.57 32.53
C LEU A 470 -12.30 -1.56 32.75
N ARG A 471 -12.30 -0.43 32.02
CA ARG A 471 -11.20 0.53 31.95
C ARG A 471 -9.88 -0.18 31.67
N SER A 472 -9.89 -0.95 30.59
CA SER A 472 -8.73 -1.72 30.15
C SER A 472 -8.50 -1.59 28.65
N ALA A 473 -7.29 -1.87 28.21
CA ALA A 473 -6.91 -1.95 26.80
C ALA A 473 -5.97 -3.14 26.59
N ALA A 474 -6.00 -3.73 25.40
CA ALA A 474 -5.08 -4.80 25.03
C ALA A 474 -3.65 -4.25 24.90
N ALA A 475 -3.52 -3.13 24.20
CA ALA A 475 -2.29 -2.40 23.95
C ALA A 475 -2.52 -0.88 24.01
N SER A 476 -1.44 -0.12 24.13
CA SER A 476 -1.50 1.34 24.05
C SER A 476 -0.17 1.92 23.60
N ALA A 477 -0.21 3.14 23.08
CA ALA A 477 0.97 3.98 22.89
C ALA A 477 0.61 5.41 23.27
N SER A 478 1.63 6.25 23.42
CA SER A 478 1.42 7.68 23.60
C SER A 478 2.30 8.45 22.65
N TYR A 479 1.88 9.67 22.32
CA TYR A 479 2.57 10.52 21.36
C TYR A 479 2.41 11.98 21.76
N ARG A 480 3.21 12.83 21.13
CA ARG A 480 2.95 14.27 21.14
C ARG A 480 2.12 14.64 19.91
N ALA A 481 0.84 14.95 20.13
CA ALA A 481 -0.15 15.12 19.06
C ALA A 481 0.20 16.21 18.04
N TYR A 482 0.98 17.22 18.43
CA TYR A 482 1.27 18.40 17.60
C TYR A 482 2.76 18.67 17.44
N THR A 483 3.62 18.17 18.32
CA THR A 483 5.08 18.40 18.24
C THR A 483 5.86 17.12 17.98
N GLY A 484 5.22 15.95 18.13
CA GLY A 484 5.83 14.66 17.83
C GLY A 484 5.94 14.44 16.33
N SER A 485 6.58 13.35 15.94
CA SER A 485 6.66 12.96 14.52
C SER A 485 5.53 12.03 14.10
N GLY A 486 4.79 11.43 15.04
CA GLY A 486 3.82 10.37 14.76
C GLY A 486 4.44 8.99 14.54
N GLY A 487 5.75 8.84 14.75
CA GLY A 487 6.43 7.55 14.87
C GLY A 487 6.96 7.34 16.29
N HIS A 488 7.00 6.09 16.72
CA HIS A 488 7.46 5.68 18.04
C HIS A 488 8.73 4.82 17.94
N ASP A 489 9.56 4.80 18.98
CA ASP A 489 10.59 3.77 19.13
C ASP A 489 9.95 2.37 19.32
N PRO A 490 10.68 1.28 19.10
CA PRO A 490 10.09 -0.06 19.26
C PRO A 490 9.58 -0.29 20.69
N GLY A 491 8.28 -0.56 20.81
CA GLY A 491 7.60 -0.81 22.09
C GLY A 491 6.98 -2.22 22.18
N PRO A 492 6.25 -2.52 23.27
CA PRO A 492 5.57 -3.81 23.49
C PRO A 492 4.36 -4.05 22.56
N GLY A 493 4.17 -3.14 21.61
CA GLY A 493 3.31 -3.31 20.45
C GLY A 493 2.01 -2.54 20.56
N HIS A 494 1.84 -1.56 19.67
CA HIS A 494 0.63 -0.75 19.50
C HIS A 494 0.10 -0.80 18.06
N ALA A 495 0.98 -0.63 17.06
CA ALA A 495 0.66 -0.77 15.64
C ALA A 495 1.77 -1.58 14.94
N GLY A 496 1.49 -2.24 13.82
CA GLY A 496 2.50 -3.03 13.09
C GLY A 496 3.80 -2.25 12.86
N GLY A 497 3.68 -1.04 12.33
CA GLY A 497 4.80 -0.14 11.99
C GLY A 497 5.26 0.79 13.10
N GLU A 498 4.62 0.74 14.29
CA GLU A 498 4.79 1.68 15.41
C GLU A 498 4.57 3.16 15.02
N PHE A 499 3.56 3.38 14.17
CA PHE A 499 3.02 4.71 13.92
C PHE A 499 1.78 4.97 14.78
N SER A 500 1.57 6.25 15.11
CA SER A 500 0.32 6.69 15.71
C SER A 500 -0.85 6.40 14.78
N TYR A 501 -2.01 6.07 15.35
CA TYR A 501 -3.23 5.88 14.57
C TYR A 501 -3.79 7.18 13.98
N LEU A 502 -3.48 8.34 14.58
CA LEU A 502 -3.78 9.66 14.02
C LEU A 502 -2.85 10.04 12.88
N ALA A 503 -1.70 9.38 12.76
CA ALA A 503 -0.73 9.69 11.73
C ALA A 503 -1.28 9.37 10.35
N GLY A 504 -1.28 10.36 9.46
CA GLY A 504 -1.82 10.25 8.11
C GLY A 504 -3.32 9.94 8.01
N LEU A 505 -4.08 10.19 9.07
CA LEU A 505 -5.54 10.02 9.12
C LEU A 505 -6.22 11.14 8.32
N ILE A 506 -7.14 10.78 7.43
CA ILE A 506 -7.97 11.76 6.71
C ILE A 506 -9.00 12.32 7.70
N THR A 507 -9.05 13.64 7.84
CA THR A 507 -9.89 14.33 8.81
C THR A 507 -11.09 15.03 8.17
N PRO A 508 -12.14 15.32 8.93
CA PRO A 508 -13.22 16.22 8.49
C PRO A 508 -12.71 17.57 7.97
N GLN A 509 -11.66 18.12 8.58
CA GLN A 509 -11.06 19.39 8.22
C GLN A 509 -10.40 19.34 6.83
N ASP A 510 -9.72 18.24 6.48
CA ASP A 510 -9.18 18.04 5.13
C ASP A 510 -10.29 18.09 4.08
N VAL A 511 -11.36 17.34 4.35
CA VAL A 511 -12.49 17.19 3.43
C VAL A 511 -13.31 18.48 3.29
N GLU A 512 -13.42 19.26 4.37
CA GLU A 512 -14.05 20.58 4.36
C GLU A 512 -13.21 21.61 3.62
N SER A 513 -11.88 21.59 3.80
CA SER A 513 -10.97 22.49 3.08
C SER A 513 -10.81 22.15 1.59
N GLY A 514 -11.15 20.92 1.21
CA GLY A 514 -11.01 20.43 -0.16
C GLY A 514 -9.59 20.02 -0.51
N VAL A 515 -8.70 19.87 0.49
CA VAL A 515 -7.29 19.49 0.33
C VAL A 515 -6.89 18.56 1.46
N ILE A 516 -6.17 17.48 1.12
CA ILE A 516 -5.43 16.66 2.08
C ILE A 516 -3.94 16.99 1.85
N ASP A 517 -3.32 17.72 2.76
CA ASP A 517 -1.96 18.26 2.62
C ASP A 517 -0.91 17.55 3.50
N HIS A 518 -1.13 16.27 3.73
CA HIS A 518 -0.23 15.38 4.45
C HIS A 518 -0.15 14.00 3.77
N ALA A 519 0.87 13.23 4.14
CA ALA A 519 1.01 11.83 3.76
C ALA A 519 -0.09 10.99 4.43
N LEU A 520 -0.51 9.93 3.74
CA LEU A 520 -1.61 9.07 4.19
C LEU A 520 -1.08 7.83 4.90
N ARG A 521 -1.80 7.39 5.93
CA ARG A 521 -1.60 6.06 6.50
C ARG A 521 -2.24 5.02 5.60
N TYR A 522 -1.53 3.94 5.31
CA TYR A 522 -2.13 2.78 4.66
C TYR A 522 -1.72 1.47 5.31
N ALA A 523 -2.54 0.45 5.11
CA ALA A 523 -2.24 -0.94 5.40
C ALA A 523 -2.49 -1.80 4.16
N MET A 524 -1.80 -2.93 4.06
CA MET A 524 -1.89 -3.78 2.89
C MET A 524 -1.57 -5.26 3.17
N PRO A 525 -1.99 -6.18 2.28
CA PRO A 525 -1.56 -7.56 2.36
C PRO A 525 -0.09 -7.69 1.93
N GLY A 526 0.59 -8.71 2.47
CA GLY A 526 1.93 -9.07 2.00
C GLY A 526 3.07 -8.23 2.59
N ASN A 527 2.92 -7.72 3.81
CA ASN A 527 3.98 -7.00 4.50
C ASN A 527 5.16 -7.92 4.84
N SER A 528 6.36 -7.35 4.81
CA SER A 528 7.62 -8.02 5.16
C SER A 528 7.78 -8.15 6.67
N PRO A 529 8.47 -9.18 7.20
CA PRO A 529 8.92 -9.15 8.60
C PRO A 529 9.96 -8.06 8.89
N ASN A 530 10.53 -7.44 7.85
CA ASN A 530 11.44 -6.31 7.99
C ASN A 530 10.67 -4.97 7.94
N TYR A 531 11.31 -3.92 8.44
CA TYR A 531 10.81 -2.55 8.39
C TYR A 531 11.88 -1.61 7.85
N VAL A 532 11.45 -0.40 7.48
CA VAL A 532 12.32 0.71 7.09
C VAL A 532 11.86 1.97 7.79
N TYR A 533 12.78 2.87 8.12
CA TYR A 533 12.40 4.16 8.69
C TYR A 533 11.46 4.92 7.74
N PRO A 534 10.45 5.61 8.28
CA PRO A 534 10.27 5.93 9.69
C PRO A 534 9.61 4.84 10.54
N GLY A 535 9.18 3.72 9.95
CA GLY A 535 8.68 2.57 10.70
C GLY A 535 9.80 1.94 11.55
N THR A 536 9.46 1.45 12.74
CA THR A 536 10.45 0.89 13.68
C THR A 536 10.17 -0.56 14.07
N ARG A 537 9.10 -1.13 13.52
CA ARG A 537 8.69 -2.52 13.69
C ARG A 537 7.95 -2.98 12.43
N SER A 538 7.75 -4.29 12.33
CA SER A 538 6.78 -4.87 11.41
C SER A 538 6.05 -6.04 12.07
N ASP A 539 4.77 -6.23 11.75
CA ASP A 539 4.01 -7.46 12.02
C ASP A 539 3.85 -8.37 10.77
N GLY A 540 4.40 -7.93 9.64
CA GLY A 540 4.39 -8.67 8.39
C GLY A 540 5.11 -10.02 8.46
N THR A 541 4.65 -10.97 7.65
CA THR A 541 5.17 -12.35 7.63
C THR A 541 5.64 -12.81 6.25
N THR A 542 5.51 -11.95 5.23
CA THR A 542 5.83 -12.31 3.85
C THR A 542 7.29 -12.03 3.53
N LEU A 543 8.11 -13.08 3.38
CA LEU A 543 9.49 -12.92 2.91
C LEU A 543 9.52 -12.22 1.54
N GLY A 544 10.32 -11.15 1.43
CA GLY A 544 10.36 -10.31 0.23
C GLY A 544 9.14 -9.40 0.03
N GLY A 545 8.21 -9.36 0.98
CA GLY A 545 7.07 -8.44 1.03
C GLY A 545 7.47 -6.97 1.16
N VAL A 546 6.48 -6.09 1.25
CA VAL A 546 6.71 -4.64 1.44
C VAL A 546 7.07 -4.37 2.90
N PRO A 547 8.24 -3.80 3.22
CA PRO A 547 8.57 -3.43 4.59
C PRO A 547 7.60 -2.37 5.13
N GLU A 548 7.21 -2.48 6.39
CA GLU A 548 6.48 -1.41 7.05
C GLU A 548 7.36 -0.16 7.21
N GLY A 549 6.72 1.02 7.15
CA GLY A 549 7.39 2.31 6.96
C GLY A 549 7.77 2.63 5.51
N THR A 550 7.55 1.73 4.53
CA THR A 550 7.76 2.06 3.12
C THR A 550 6.79 3.15 2.66
N ARG A 551 7.31 4.15 1.92
CA ARG A 551 6.50 5.22 1.35
C ARG A 551 5.99 4.85 -0.05
N LEU A 552 4.68 4.93 -0.25
CA LEU A 552 3.99 4.74 -1.52
C LEU A 552 3.66 6.10 -2.15
N GLN A 553 3.66 6.20 -3.47
CA GLN A 553 3.28 7.40 -4.20
C GLN A 553 2.43 7.04 -5.42
N LEU A 554 1.38 7.81 -5.71
CA LEU A 554 0.72 7.77 -7.02
C LEU A 554 1.57 8.55 -8.02
N ASP A 555 1.82 8.02 -9.23
CA ASP A 555 2.65 8.70 -10.24
C ASP A 555 2.32 10.20 -10.29
N PRO A 556 3.27 11.08 -9.92
CA PRO A 556 3.01 12.51 -9.78
C PRO A 556 2.66 13.18 -11.10
N ASN A 557 2.94 12.52 -12.24
CA ASN A 557 2.61 13.01 -13.57
C ASN A 557 1.32 12.40 -14.13
N LEU A 558 0.66 11.51 -13.39
CA LEU A 558 -0.59 10.90 -13.83
C LEU A 558 -1.68 11.97 -13.99
N ASP A 559 -2.30 11.97 -15.18
CA ASP A 559 -3.45 12.82 -15.48
C ASP A 559 -4.74 12.24 -14.85
N LEU A 560 -5.06 12.72 -13.66
CA LEU A 560 -6.22 12.27 -12.88
C LEU A 560 -7.57 12.59 -13.54
N SER A 561 -7.62 13.52 -14.50
CA SER A 561 -8.89 13.89 -15.18
C SER A 561 -9.50 12.74 -15.98
N ARG A 562 -8.68 11.74 -16.33
CA ARG A 562 -9.07 10.56 -17.12
C ARG A 562 -9.80 9.49 -16.32
N PHE A 563 -9.87 9.62 -15.00
CA PHE A 563 -10.37 8.58 -14.11
C PHE A 563 -11.78 8.87 -13.56
N GLY A 564 -12.39 10.00 -13.94
CA GLY A 564 -13.76 10.34 -13.52
C GLY A 564 -13.93 10.42 -12.00
N LEU A 565 -12.89 10.86 -11.29
CA LEU A 565 -12.85 10.89 -9.83
C LEU A 565 -13.89 11.87 -9.26
N SER A 566 -14.54 11.48 -8.17
CA SER A 566 -15.31 12.40 -7.32
C SER A 566 -14.38 13.43 -6.66
N PRO A 567 -14.91 14.53 -6.09
CA PRO A 567 -14.06 15.54 -5.44
C PRO A 567 -13.22 14.94 -4.30
N PHE A 568 -13.80 14.08 -3.46
CA PHE A 568 -13.05 13.34 -2.43
C PHE A 568 -11.96 12.44 -3.01
N GLN A 569 -12.28 11.63 -4.02
CA GLN A 569 -11.28 10.76 -4.66
C GLN A 569 -10.14 11.58 -5.28
N LEU A 570 -10.45 12.74 -5.85
CA LEU A 570 -9.45 13.65 -6.41
C LEU A 570 -8.53 14.21 -5.31
N MET A 571 -9.06 14.62 -4.16
CA MET A 571 -8.25 15.04 -3.01
C MET A 571 -7.28 13.93 -2.58
N LEU A 572 -7.80 12.72 -2.39
CA LEU A 572 -7.02 11.57 -1.95
C LEU A 572 -5.93 11.20 -2.97
N ALA A 573 -6.26 11.18 -4.27
CA ALA A 573 -5.31 10.92 -5.33
C ALA A 573 -4.23 12.02 -5.44
N ARG A 574 -4.59 13.30 -5.23
CA ARG A 574 -3.62 14.41 -5.20
C ARG A 574 -2.70 14.32 -3.99
N ALA A 575 -3.22 13.98 -2.82
CA ALA A 575 -2.39 13.71 -1.64
C ALA A 575 -1.39 12.58 -1.92
N LEU A 576 -1.83 11.49 -2.56
CA LEU A 576 -0.93 10.40 -2.97
C LEU A 576 0.13 10.82 -4.01
N GLN A 577 -0.15 11.81 -4.87
CA GLN A 577 0.85 12.34 -5.80
C GLN A 577 1.90 13.20 -5.08
N VAL A 578 1.47 14.06 -4.16
CA VAL A 578 2.33 15.08 -3.53
C VAL A 578 3.03 14.54 -2.29
N TYR A 579 2.29 13.91 -1.39
CA TYR A 579 2.77 13.42 -0.10
C TYR A 579 2.87 11.90 -0.06
N GLY A 580 2.11 11.17 -0.89
CA GLY A 580 2.08 9.72 -0.85
C GLY A 580 1.46 9.18 0.44
N GLY A 581 1.91 8.00 0.86
CA GLY A 581 1.52 7.43 2.15
C GLY A 581 2.57 6.48 2.69
N PHE A 582 2.49 6.13 3.98
CA PHE A 582 3.39 5.18 4.63
C PHE A 582 2.66 3.92 5.07
N ASN A 583 3.29 2.76 4.83
CA ASN A 583 2.78 1.47 5.28
C ASN A 583 2.86 1.39 6.81
N ALA A 584 1.71 1.26 7.47
CA ALA A 584 1.63 1.29 8.92
C ALA A 584 1.21 -0.03 9.57
N ASP A 585 0.68 -0.95 8.77
CA ASP A 585 0.04 -2.17 9.29
C ASP A 585 -0.14 -3.22 8.21
N HIS A 586 -0.25 -4.47 8.63
CA HIS A 586 -0.80 -5.53 7.80
C HIS A 586 -2.33 -5.49 7.76
N ALA A 587 -2.91 -5.70 6.58
CA ALA A 587 -4.35 -5.87 6.39
C ALA A 587 -4.66 -6.88 5.29
N ASP A 588 -5.88 -7.43 5.29
CA ASP A 588 -6.34 -8.33 4.23
C ASP A 588 -6.59 -7.60 2.89
N VAL A 589 -6.80 -6.29 2.94
CA VAL A 589 -7.07 -5.43 1.78
C VAL A 589 -6.13 -4.23 1.76
N PHE A 590 -6.00 -3.57 0.61
CA PHE A 590 -5.28 -2.31 0.52
C PHE A 590 -6.20 -1.16 0.96
N VAL A 591 -5.83 -0.45 2.02
CA VAL A 591 -6.73 0.47 2.71
C VAL A 591 -6.02 1.71 3.26
N PHE A 592 -6.69 2.86 3.15
CA PHE A 592 -6.36 4.11 3.84
C PHE A 592 -7.33 4.37 5.00
N TYR A 593 -7.03 5.36 5.84
CA TYR A 593 -7.80 5.60 7.06
C TYR A 593 -8.35 7.02 7.10
N ALA A 594 -9.64 7.13 7.38
CA ALA A 594 -10.32 8.37 7.73
C ALA A 594 -10.82 8.28 9.16
N ARG A 595 -10.80 9.40 9.88
CA ARG A 595 -11.29 9.50 11.27
C ARG A 595 -12.71 8.97 11.40
N SER A 596 -12.96 8.21 12.46
CA SER A 596 -14.31 7.77 12.79
C SER A 596 -15.20 8.93 13.20
N THR A 597 -16.43 8.96 12.69
CA THR A 597 -17.46 9.96 13.07
C THR A 597 -18.16 9.63 14.39
N LEU A 598 -17.76 8.56 15.09
CA LEU A 598 -18.36 8.16 16.38
C LEU A 598 -18.17 9.19 17.49
N ASP A 599 -17.21 10.10 17.34
CA ASP A 599 -16.99 11.25 18.22
C ASP A 599 -17.98 12.41 17.98
N GLY A 600 -18.88 12.27 17.00
CA GLY A 600 -19.86 13.28 16.61
C GLY A 600 -19.39 14.22 15.49
N THR A 601 -18.18 14.06 14.97
CA THR A 601 -17.72 14.78 13.78
C THR A 601 -18.44 14.30 12.51
N THR A 602 -18.46 15.14 11.47
CA THR A 602 -19.09 14.82 10.18
C THR A 602 -18.22 15.27 9.02
N TYR A 603 -18.28 14.54 7.90
CA TYR A 603 -17.60 14.93 6.66
C TYR A 603 -18.51 15.78 5.79
N ALA A 604 -17.95 16.84 5.19
CA ALA A 604 -18.68 17.72 4.27
C ALA A 604 -19.15 17.02 2.97
N GLN A 605 -18.59 15.84 2.67
CA GLN A 605 -19.00 14.98 1.56
C GLN A 605 -18.71 13.50 1.87
N PRO A 606 -19.34 12.55 1.14
CA PRO A 606 -19.09 11.13 1.36
C PRO A 606 -17.63 10.74 1.10
N ILE A 607 -17.05 9.97 2.02
CA ILE A 607 -15.77 9.29 1.83
C ILE A 607 -15.97 8.12 0.88
N GLN A 608 -15.09 8.00 -0.11
CA GLN A 608 -15.19 7.00 -1.18
C GLN A 608 -13.84 6.35 -1.43
N GLN A 609 -13.86 5.03 -1.66
CA GLN A 609 -12.70 4.28 -2.11
C GLN A 609 -12.13 4.82 -3.43
N LEU A 610 -10.82 4.72 -3.64
CA LEU A 610 -10.23 5.03 -4.93
C LEU A 610 -10.53 3.90 -5.94
N PRO A 611 -10.63 4.22 -7.25
CA PRO A 611 -10.73 3.19 -8.28
C PRO A 611 -9.51 2.27 -8.27
N ASP A 612 -9.75 0.98 -8.38
CA ASP A 612 -8.70 -0.05 -8.44
C ASP A 612 -7.73 0.15 -9.62
N SER A 613 -8.21 0.78 -10.71
CA SER A 613 -7.38 1.14 -11.87
C SER A 613 -6.22 2.08 -11.55
N LEU A 614 -6.20 2.72 -10.38
CA LEU A 614 -5.07 3.53 -9.92
C LEU A 614 -3.93 2.70 -9.33
N VAL A 615 -4.15 1.44 -8.95
CA VAL A 615 -3.11 0.60 -8.28
C VAL A 615 -1.88 0.43 -9.16
N GLN A 616 -2.06 0.15 -10.45
CA GLN A 616 -0.97 0.02 -11.42
C GLN A 616 -0.17 1.31 -11.66
N HIS A 617 -0.68 2.47 -11.20
CA HIS A 617 -0.01 3.76 -11.29
C HIS A 617 0.68 4.18 -9.99
N LEU A 618 0.59 3.35 -8.94
CA LEU A 618 1.33 3.56 -7.71
C LEU A 618 2.78 3.07 -7.86
N ARG A 619 3.66 3.62 -7.01
CA ARG A 619 5.06 3.23 -6.92
C ARG A 619 5.54 3.28 -5.49
N PHE A 620 6.19 2.22 -5.02
CA PHE A 620 6.89 2.21 -3.74
C PHE A 620 8.24 2.91 -3.92
N LEU A 621 8.52 3.85 -3.03
CA LEU A 621 9.74 4.64 -3.07
C LEU A 621 10.85 3.94 -2.30
N ALA A 622 12.08 4.10 -2.77
CA ALA A 622 13.26 3.67 -2.04
C ALA A 622 13.31 4.45 -0.71
N PRO A 623 13.55 3.79 0.44
CA PRO A 623 13.57 4.47 1.73
C PRO A 623 14.75 5.46 1.78
N THR A 624 14.45 6.70 2.14
CA THR A 624 15.42 7.81 2.23
C THR A 624 15.44 8.49 3.58
N ILE A 625 14.39 8.28 4.39
CA ILE A 625 14.33 8.76 5.78
C ILE A 625 15.19 7.81 6.61
N ALA A 626 16.08 8.37 7.41
CA ALA A 626 16.84 7.64 8.41
C ALA A 626 16.42 8.08 9.82
N SER A 627 16.74 7.28 10.83
CA SER A 627 16.34 7.57 12.22
C SER A 627 16.77 8.98 12.69
N GLN A 628 17.95 9.46 12.26
CA GLN A 628 18.49 10.76 12.67
C GLN A 628 17.86 11.97 11.96
N ASP A 629 17.02 11.74 10.95
CA ASP A 629 16.26 12.80 10.29
C ASP A 629 14.99 13.15 11.09
N ILE A 630 14.54 12.24 11.96
CA ILE A 630 13.25 12.32 12.63
C ILE A 630 13.41 12.34 14.15
N TYR A 631 12.41 12.91 14.82
CA TYR A 631 12.14 12.60 16.22
C TYR A 631 11.33 11.30 16.25
N LEU A 632 11.49 10.47 17.27
CA LEU A 632 10.60 9.34 17.55
C LEU A 632 10.13 9.51 18.98
N ASP A 633 8.82 9.42 19.21
CA ASP A 633 8.32 9.34 20.58
C ASP A 633 8.92 8.08 21.24
N ARG A 634 9.38 8.22 22.47
CA ARG A 634 10.18 7.19 23.13
C ARG A 634 9.44 6.62 24.32
N SER A 635 9.49 5.30 24.42
CA SER A 635 9.02 4.52 25.57
C SER A 635 9.50 5.05 26.93
N ASP A 636 10.70 5.64 26.97
CA ASP A 636 11.31 6.18 28.19
C ASP A 636 11.00 7.67 28.46
N ASP A 637 10.32 8.38 27.55
CA ASP A 637 9.94 9.79 27.73
C ASP A 637 8.78 9.93 28.74
N THR A 638 9.06 10.62 29.85
CA THR A 638 8.07 10.87 30.90
C THR A 638 7.02 11.91 30.52
N GLY A 639 7.20 12.64 29.41
CA GLY A 639 6.36 13.79 29.03
C GLY A 639 4.89 13.44 28.76
N CYS A 640 4.62 12.30 28.13
CA CYS A 640 3.25 11.86 27.81
C CYS A 640 2.91 10.49 28.39
N ASN A 641 3.46 10.18 29.57
CA ASN A 641 3.28 8.89 30.25
C ASN A 641 3.57 7.69 29.32
N GLN A 642 4.65 7.80 28.53
CA GLN A 642 5.03 6.81 27.54
C GLN A 642 5.25 5.43 28.18
N GLN A 643 4.86 4.38 27.47
CA GLN A 643 5.05 3.00 27.93
C GLN A 643 6.54 2.63 27.91
N ARG A 644 7.13 2.25 29.05
CA ARG A 644 8.46 1.60 29.09
C ARG A 644 8.42 0.10 28.86
#